data_AF-A0A6N2RUL9-F1
#
_entry.id   AF-A0A6N2RUL9-F1
#
_cell.length_a   1.000
_cell.length_b   1.000
_cell.length_c   1.000
_cell.angle_alpha   90.00
_cell.angle_beta   90.00
_cell.angle_gamma   90.00
#
_symmetry.space_group_name_H-M   'P 1'
#
loop_
_entity.id
_entity.type
_entity.pdbx_description
1 polymer ?
#
loop_
_entity_poly.entity_id
_entity_poly.type
_entity_poly.pdbx_seq_one_letter_code
_entity_poly.pdbx_strand_id
1 'polypeptide(L)'
;MKKKTNIVVGICSCHGTGDKRKAVRSTWLAHPAQNVECMFFVGGNRVPEGEEEDTVGLDAPDGYNELPAKVKSFFRYALENYEFEWLFKCDDDTYLELSRLTSLIDEDYDLIGDAMVALRNSPSGGAGYLLKRSMVEKLVNAPGFAECGAEDVIVGELAGRLGGRLKSTKRLYMSNVYYPERDNDMVTAHWCSPDIMQALYSFNYKIPSAVCDVVHLHWKGEMLFYSNGAFRRRDTSCYGWWSIGSKGELKLKWQMWPMEQLLLEGERFIGSETEIFQRPDMPSLAQLWAERRLSSGNVEIMDQSPLLYIHLGCGTRRLNGWLNLDAPNYDITRPLPWKDDSVDAFYLEHVIGTVTPAEACRFFTEAFRALKPGGILRLSFRDVRLMRGVMTPAFRQYMKKQGKGNHTPENDLCAFMEVYKQQSLWSADFLSYVLEELGFQVSQHAPGNSRHLHLQCLERRSDRDEHPFDLLGTVCLDARKPQKTVTGKFLSLRPASVPASPGYVTTQFMPGSRTCNHLFQIAAAYAHALRLGVGCRIPWRYSSETWELMTYLGEACSLCPDGGYNDPVTYREPGFSYHPIPETVRYGALRGYFQSERYFKDVAEEIRSLFAPLIAPVQEGVAGVHIRMGDYLDRTDMYHTPDVPFLNEALRRLSGNISKLVVFSDSPELARKLMEGVPEATRFEIVMDEHETLDALRELTSMQELVLSCSSFSWWGAWLGDQQRVFIQKQWFTGKIEDEQDIFCPQWIKL
;
A
#
# COMPACT_ATOMS: atom_id res chain seq x y z
N MET A 1 17.12 -43.95 33.83
CA MET A 1 15.82 -44.65 33.70
C MET A 1 14.83 -43.61 33.19
N LYS A 2 14.11 -43.86 32.09
CA LYS A 2 13.19 -42.85 31.52
C LYS A 2 12.02 -42.60 32.48
N LYS A 3 11.56 -41.35 32.59
CA LYS A 3 10.37 -41.03 33.40
C LYS A 3 9.12 -41.53 32.67
N LYS A 4 8.26 -42.29 33.35
CA LYS A 4 7.00 -42.81 32.77
C LYS A 4 5.89 -41.77 32.89
N THR A 5 5.23 -41.47 31.79
CA THR A 5 4.04 -40.60 31.73
C THR A 5 3.17 -41.02 30.53
N ASN A 6 1.89 -40.64 30.48
CA ASN A 6 1.09 -40.93 29.29
C ASN A 6 1.33 -39.86 28.21
N ILE A 7 1.21 -38.59 28.61
CA ILE A 7 1.38 -37.43 27.73
C ILE A 7 2.57 -36.59 28.18
N VAL A 8 3.45 -36.22 27.24
CA VAL A 8 4.44 -35.16 27.43
C VAL A 8 3.96 -33.90 26.72
N VAL A 9 3.79 -32.82 27.46
CA VAL A 9 3.46 -31.48 26.94
C VAL A 9 4.75 -30.69 26.82
N GLY A 10 5.16 -30.37 25.59
CA GLY A 10 6.27 -29.47 25.34
C GLY A 10 5.80 -28.07 24.97
N ILE A 11 6.26 -27.11 25.76
CA ILE A 11 5.93 -25.70 25.62
C ILE A 11 7.13 -25.00 24.99
N CYS A 12 7.03 -24.67 23.70
CA CYS A 12 8.10 -23.96 23.00
C CYS A 12 8.18 -22.51 23.49
N SER A 13 9.37 -22.10 23.92
CA SER A 13 9.65 -20.78 24.48
C SER A 13 10.99 -20.26 23.97
N CYS A 14 11.42 -19.07 24.41
CA CYS A 14 12.72 -18.49 24.08
C CYS A 14 13.32 -17.73 25.27
N HIS A 15 14.60 -17.37 25.21
CA HIS A 15 15.26 -16.64 26.29
C HIS A 15 14.54 -15.34 26.67
N GLY A 16 13.92 -14.66 25.70
CA GLY A 16 13.24 -13.37 25.88
C GLY A 16 11.83 -13.42 26.49
N THR A 17 11.25 -14.61 26.73
CA THR A 17 9.84 -14.75 27.14
C THR A 17 9.65 -15.30 28.58
N GLY A 18 10.56 -14.97 29.50
CA GLY A 18 10.48 -15.41 30.90
C GLY A 18 9.14 -15.07 31.59
N ASP A 19 8.55 -13.92 31.27
CA ASP A 19 7.26 -13.52 31.87
C ASP A 19 6.09 -14.39 31.41
N LYS A 20 6.14 -14.90 30.17
CA LYS A 20 5.14 -15.87 29.68
C LYS A 20 5.27 -17.21 30.39
N ARG A 21 6.50 -17.71 30.59
CA ARG A 21 6.74 -18.94 31.38
C ARG A 21 6.20 -18.81 32.80
N LYS A 22 6.48 -17.70 33.48
CA LYS A 22 5.91 -17.40 34.81
C LYS A 22 4.38 -17.37 34.80
N ALA A 23 3.77 -16.79 33.78
CA ALA A 23 2.31 -16.77 33.65
C ALA A 23 1.72 -18.16 33.47
N VAL A 24 2.33 -19.00 32.62
CA VAL A 24 1.95 -20.40 32.44
C VAL A 24 2.04 -21.17 33.77
N ARG A 25 3.17 -21.07 34.49
CA ARG A 25 3.39 -21.69 35.81
C ARG A 25 2.34 -21.28 36.85
N SER A 26 2.08 -19.99 36.94
CA SER A 26 1.13 -19.41 37.91
C SER A 26 -0.34 -19.58 37.53
N THR A 27 -0.65 -20.15 36.35
CA THR A 27 -2.02 -20.37 35.89
C THR A 27 -2.33 -21.84 35.65
N TRP A 28 -2.33 -22.31 34.41
CA TRP A 28 -2.82 -23.64 34.07
C TRP A 28 -1.86 -24.76 34.52
N LEU A 29 -0.56 -24.50 34.65
CA LEU A 29 0.37 -25.48 35.26
C LEU A 29 0.19 -25.61 36.78
N ALA A 30 -0.45 -24.65 37.45
CA ALA A 30 -0.79 -24.76 38.86
C ALA A 30 -1.86 -25.85 39.14
N HIS A 31 -2.47 -26.41 38.08
CA HIS A 31 -3.44 -27.51 38.14
C HIS A 31 -2.95 -28.70 37.30
N PRO A 32 -1.95 -29.46 37.79
CA PRO A 32 -1.40 -30.58 37.04
C PRO A 32 -2.44 -31.68 36.84
N ALA A 33 -2.39 -32.34 35.68
CA ALA A 33 -3.21 -33.50 35.38
C ALA A 33 -2.43 -34.81 35.60
N GLN A 34 -3.12 -35.85 36.05
CA GLN A 34 -2.50 -37.15 36.26
C GLN A 34 -1.96 -37.73 34.94
N ASN A 35 -0.73 -38.26 34.97
CA ASN A 35 -0.04 -38.84 33.81
C ASN A 35 0.19 -37.84 32.65
N VAL A 36 0.26 -36.55 32.95
CA VAL A 36 0.66 -35.50 32.02
C VAL A 36 1.88 -34.79 32.60
N GLU A 37 2.97 -34.75 31.85
CA GLU A 37 4.20 -34.06 32.23
C GLU A 37 4.39 -32.84 31.34
N CYS A 38 4.70 -31.66 31.91
CA CYS A 38 4.89 -30.43 31.15
C CYS A 38 6.33 -29.92 31.27
N MET A 39 6.93 -29.52 30.16
CA MET A 39 8.29 -28.96 30.11
C MET A 39 8.37 -27.78 29.14
N PHE A 40 9.15 -26.76 29.49
CA PHE A 40 9.51 -25.66 28.60
C PHE A 40 10.78 -25.98 27.82
N PHE A 41 10.79 -25.59 26.55
CA PHE A 41 11.93 -25.80 25.65
C PHE A 41 12.42 -24.49 25.06
N VAL A 42 13.67 -24.14 25.34
CA VAL A 42 14.36 -22.91 24.91
C VAL A 42 15.58 -23.30 24.08
N GLY A 43 15.84 -22.63 22.95
CA GLY A 43 17.05 -22.87 22.15
C GLY A 43 18.29 -22.22 22.76
N GLY A 44 19.48 -22.47 22.20
CA GLY A 44 20.73 -21.79 22.59
C GLY A 44 21.64 -22.58 23.54
N ASN A 45 21.41 -23.88 23.73
CA ASN A 45 22.23 -24.79 24.56
C ASN A 45 22.32 -24.47 26.05
N ARG A 46 21.58 -23.48 26.54
CA ARG A 46 21.63 -23.04 27.93
C ARG A 46 20.24 -22.73 28.43
N VAL A 47 19.96 -23.15 29.66
CA VAL A 47 18.79 -22.69 30.39
C VAL A 47 19.03 -21.22 30.80
N PRO A 48 18.05 -20.31 30.64
CA PRO A 48 18.20 -18.94 31.16
C PRO A 48 18.50 -18.93 32.66
N GLU A 49 19.33 -17.98 33.12
CA GLU A 49 19.67 -17.87 34.54
C GLU A 49 18.41 -17.63 35.41
N GLY A 50 18.27 -18.38 36.51
CA GLY A 50 17.16 -18.22 37.45
C GLY A 50 15.84 -18.91 37.04
N GLU A 51 15.86 -19.76 36.02
CA GLU A 51 14.70 -20.59 35.64
C GLU A 51 14.49 -21.82 36.52
N GLU A 52 13.29 -22.39 36.45
CA GLU A 52 12.88 -23.57 37.20
C GLU A 52 13.29 -24.87 36.49
N GLU A 53 13.26 -26.00 37.23
CA GLU A 53 13.69 -27.33 36.74
C GLU A 53 12.86 -27.85 35.56
N ASP A 54 11.68 -27.27 35.32
CA ASP A 54 10.80 -27.58 34.20
C ASP A 54 11.27 -26.97 32.85
N THR A 55 12.42 -26.28 32.84
CA THR A 55 12.95 -25.61 31.63
C THR A 55 14.20 -26.29 31.10
N VAL A 56 14.16 -26.66 29.82
CA VAL A 56 15.23 -27.37 29.13
C VAL A 56 15.82 -26.48 28.04
N GLY A 57 17.15 -26.30 28.08
CA GLY A 57 17.94 -25.71 27.01
C GLY A 57 18.25 -26.76 25.94
N LEU A 58 17.91 -26.47 24.70
CA LEU A 58 18.10 -27.35 23.55
C LEU A 58 19.29 -26.93 22.71
N ASP A 59 19.97 -27.93 22.12
CA ASP A 59 20.96 -27.74 21.07
C ASP A 59 20.28 -27.42 19.74
N ALA A 60 19.72 -26.21 19.68
CA ALA A 60 19.05 -25.65 18.51
C ALA A 60 19.07 -24.12 18.61
N PRO A 61 18.97 -23.38 17.49
CA PRO A 61 18.82 -21.93 17.54
C PRO A 61 17.53 -21.50 18.26
N ASP A 62 17.54 -20.32 18.88
CA ASP A 62 16.40 -19.83 19.68
C ASP A 62 15.46 -18.89 18.91
N GLY A 63 15.73 -18.63 17.63
CA GLY A 63 14.93 -17.77 16.77
C GLY A 63 13.60 -18.39 16.32
N TYR A 64 12.68 -17.53 15.88
CA TYR A 64 11.35 -17.96 15.42
C TYR A 64 11.40 -18.72 14.09
N ASN A 65 12.26 -18.28 13.16
CA ASN A 65 12.42 -18.94 11.87
C ASN A 65 13.03 -20.34 12.02
N GLU A 66 13.85 -20.56 13.05
CA GLU A 66 14.51 -21.82 13.37
C GLU A 66 13.70 -22.71 14.33
N LEU A 67 12.42 -22.38 14.56
CA LEU A 67 11.51 -23.18 15.39
C LEU A 67 11.44 -24.66 14.96
N PRO A 68 11.48 -25.03 13.66
CA PRO A 68 11.54 -26.44 13.25
C PRO A 68 12.74 -27.19 13.85
N ALA A 69 13.93 -26.59 13.86
CA ALA A 69 15.13 -27.17 14.47
C ALA A 69 14.93 -27.35 15.99
N LYS A 70 14.35 -26.35 16.66
CA LYS A 70 14.04 -26.40 18.09
C LYS A 70 13.05 -27.52 18.41
N VAL A 71 11.99 -27.67 17.62
CA VAL A 71 10.96 -28.68 17.84
C VAL A 71 11.47 -30.09 17.56
N LYS A 72 12.30 -30.26 16.53
CA LYS A 72 13.00 -31.52 16.27
C LYS A 72 13.94 -31.90 17.42
N SER A 73 14.65 -30.93 18.00
CA SER A 73 15.51 -31.12 19.17
C SER A 73 14.69 -31.45 20.43
N PHE A 74 13.54 -30.78 20.64
CA PHE A 74 12.55 -31.12 21.65
C PHE A 74 12.06 -32.57 21.49
N PHE A 75 11.65 -32.99 20.30
CA PHE A 75 11.17 -34.35 20.05
C PHE A 75 12.23 -35.40 20.41
N ARG A 76 13.50 -35.16 20.06
CA ARG A 76 14.63 -36.01 20.47
C ARG A 76 14.75 -36.08 21.98
N TYR A 77 14.77 -34.92 22.64
CA TYR A 77 14.86 -34.85 24.10
C TYR A 77 13.72 -35.62 24.78
N ALA A 78 12.49 -35.47 24.30
CA ALA A 78 11.34 -36.19 24.83
C ALA A 78 11.50 -37.71 24.69
N LEU A 79 11.94 -38.20 23.52
CA LEU A 79 12.14 -39.62 23.26
C LEU A 79 13.26 -40.23 24.14
N GLU A 80 14.30 -39.46 24.43
CA GLU A 80 15.46 -39.87 25.24
C GLU A 80 15.14 -39.94 26.74
N ASN A 81 14.35 -38.98 27.25
CA ASN A 81 14.13 -38.81 28.68
C ASN A 81 12.82 -39.39 29.20
N TYR A 82 11.82 -39.59 28.33
CA TYR A 82 10.48 -40.02 28.73
C TYR A 82 9.99 -41.27 28.00
N GLU A 83 9.30 -42.13 28.75
CA GLU A 83 8.49 -43.22 28.25
C GLU A 83 7.04 -42.72 28.22
N PHE A 84 6.57 -42.32 27.04
CA PHE A 84 5.28 -41.67 26.79
C PHE A 84 4.58 -42.28 25.57
N GLU A 85 3.24 -42.21 25.53
CA GLU A 85 2.43 -42.69 24.40
C GLU A 85 2.08 -41.55 23.44
N TRP A 86 1.85 -40.35 23.98
CA TRP A 86 1.47 -39.16 23.23
C TRP A 86 2.31 -37.94 23.62
N LEU A 87 2.58 -37.06 22.66
CA LEU A 87 3.27 -35.80 22.86
C LEU A 87 2.35 -34.66 22.42
N PHE A 88 2.13 -33.67 23.29
CA PHE A 88 1.43 -32.43 22.93
C PHE A 88 2.45 -31.32 22.77
N LYS A 89 2.48 -30.65 21.62
CA LYS A 89 3.29 -29.44 21.41
C LYS A 89 2.38 -28.23 21.48
N CYS A 90 2.81 -27.18 22.18
CA CYS A 90 2.19 -25.85 22.13
C CYS A 90 3.23 -24.74 22.34
N ASP A 91 2.79 -23.50 22.19
CA ASP A 91 3.61 -22.31 22.38
C ASP A 91 3.40 -21.69 23.78
N ASP A 92 4.35 -20.87 24.24
CA ASP A 92 4.31 -20.22 25.56
C ASP A 92 3.22 -19.15 25.75
N ASP A 93 2.41 -18.88 24.74
CA ASP A 93 1.18 -18.08 24.79
C ASP A 93 -0.09 -18.89 24.51
N THR A 94 -0.04 -20.19 24.82
CA THR A 94 -1.19 -21.10 24.79
C THR A 94 -1.70 -21.37 26.20
N TYR A 95 -3.02 -21.28 26.42
CA TYR A 95 -3.69 -21.69 27.65
C TYR A 95 -4.26 -23.09 27.47
N LEU A 96 -3.95 -24.02 28.37
CA LEU A 96 -4.36 -25.43 28.30
C LEU A 96 -5.25 -25.81 29.49
N GLU A 97 -6.30 -26.59 29.23
CA GLU A 97 -7.00 -27.38 30.27
C GLU A 97 -6.46 -28.81 30.28
N LEU A 98 -5.42 -29.03 31.08
CA LEU A 98 -4.63 -30.27 31.10
C LEU A 98 -5.47 -31.52 31.36
N SER A 99 -6.51 -31.41 32.19
CA SER A 99 -7.37 -32.55 32.53
C SER A 99 -8.13 -33.12 31.34
N ARG A 100 -8.27 -32.35 30.25
CA ARG A 100 -9.01 -32.74 29.04
C ARG A 100 -8.12 -33.30 27.95
N LEU A 101 -6.79 -33.24 28.05
CA LEU A 101 -5.88 -33.70 26.99
C LEU A 101 -6.06 -35.18 26.65
N THR A 102 -6.21 -36.05 27.65
CA THR A 102 -6.44 -37.49 27.44
C THR A 102 -7.72 -37.78 26.66
N SER A 103 -8.73 -36.91 26.76
CA SER A 103 -9.98 -37.07 26.01
C SER A 103 -9.88 -36.70 24.52
N LEU A 104 -8.74 -36.15 24.08
CA LEU A 104 -8.46 -35.91 22.65
C LEU A 104 -7.84 -37.12 21.97
N ILE A 105 -7.28 -38.06 22.73
CA ILE A 105 -6.59 -39.24 22.21
C ILE A 105 -7.54 -40.07 21.36
N ASP A 106 -7.06 -40.43 20.18
CA ASP A 106 -7.72 -41.34 19.28
C ASP A 106 -6.65 -42.23 18.65
N GLU A 107 -6.64 -43.50 19.04
CA GLU A 107 -5.61 -44.48 18.66
C GLU A 107 -5.58 -44.76 17.16
N ASP A 108 -6.65 -44.40 16.43
CA ASP A 108 -6.73 -44.47 14.98
C ASP A 108 -5.99 -43.34 14.26
N TYR A 109 -5.37 -42.42 14.98
CA TYR A 109 -4.65 -41.30 14.39
C TYR A 109 -3.25 -41.17 14.98
N ASP A 110 -2.37 -40.52 14.21
CA ASP A 110 -0.97 -40.31 14.55
C ASP A 110 -0.69 -38.83 14.86
N LEU A 111 -1.50 -37.93 14.30
CA LEU A 111 -1.49 -36.49 14.55
C LEU A 111 -2.92 -35.99 14.77
N ILE A 112 -3.17 -35.30 15.89
CA ILE A 112 -4.46 -34.68 16.19
C ILE A 112 -4.22 -33.18 16.43
N GLY A 113 -4.77 -32.33 15.57
CA GLY A 113 -4.61 -30.88 15.64
C GLY A 113 -5.94 -30.15 15.52
N ASP A 114 -5.87 -28.82 15.41
CA ASP A 114 -7.05 -27.98 15.25
C ASP A 114 -7.73 -28.13 13.88
N ALA A 115 -8.68 -27.25 13.56
CA ALA A 115 -9.40 -27.24 12.29
C ALA A 115 -8.48 -27.12 11.06
N MET A 116 -7.28 -26.53 11.18
CA MET A 116 -6.31 -26.42 10.09
C MET A 116 -5.85 -27.77 9.55
N VAL A 117 -5.86 -28.83 10.35
CA VAL A 117 -5.52 -30.17 9.86
C VAL A 117 -6.45 -30.59 8.72
N ALA A 118 -7.76 -30.30 8.81
CA ALA A 118 -8.70 -30.61 7.74
C ALA A 118 -8.55 -29.69 6.52
N LEU A 119 -8.06 -28.46 6.72
CA LEU A 119 -7.95 -27.46 5.65
C LEU A 119 -6.66 -27.62 4.84
N ARG A 120 -5.53 -27.86 5.51
CA ARG A 120 -4.19 -27.84 4.90
C ARG A 120 -3.34 -29.07 5.23
N ASN A 121 -3.92 -30.14 5.79
CA ASN A 121 -3.19 -31.33 6.27
C ASN A 121 -2.04 -31.01 7.24
N SER A 122 -2.15 -29.92 8.00
CA SER A 122 -1.15 -29.52 8.98
C SER A 122 -1.83 -28.75 10.12
N PRO A 123 -1.43 -29.00 11.38
CA PRO A 123 -2.01 -28.30 12.52
C PRO A 123 -1.57 -26.84 12.56
N SER A 124 -2.17 -26.07 13.45
CA SER A 124 -1.60 -24.84 13.98
C SER A 124 -0.65 -25.15 15.14
N GLY A 125 0.57 -24.65 15.06
CA GLY A 125 1.55 -24.78 16.14
C GLY A 125 1.10 -24.11 17.44
N GLY A 126 0.33 -23.02 17.33
CA GLY A 126 -0.13 -22.21 18.45
C GLY A 126 -1.42 -22.70 19.11
N ALA A 127 -2.37 -23.28 18.37
CA ALA A 127 -3.47 -24.01 19.02
C ALA A 127 -2.96 -25.27 19.75
N GLY A 128 -1.78 -25.74 19.34
CA GLY A 128 -1.14 -26.96 19.78
C GLY A 128 -1.67 -28.20 19.05
N TYR A 129 -0.92 -29.29 19.14
CA TYR A 129 -1.27 -30.55 18.50
C TYR A 129 -0.69 -31.76 19.24
N LEU A 130 -1.39 -32.89 19.17
CA LEU A 130 -0.94 -34.19 19.66
C LEU A 130 -0.23 -34.97 18.55
N LEU A 131 0.84 -35.67 18.93
CA LEU A 131 1.54 -36.65 18.12
C LEU A 131 1.66 -37.97 18.89
N LYS A 132 1.36 -39.08 18.22
CA LYS A 132 1.61 -40.42 18.75
C LYS A 132 3.11 -40.66 18.82
N ARG A 133 3.60 -41.34 19.87
CA ARG A 133 5.05 -41.60 20.05
C ARG A 133 5.70 -42.20 18.80
N SER A 134 5.06 -43.17 18.17
CA SER A 134 5.55 -43.81 16.94
C SER A 134 5.73 -42.81 15.79
N MET A 135 4.90 -41.77 15.71
CA MET A 135 5.04 -40.70 14.74
C MET A 135 6.19 -39.74 15.11
N VAL A 136 6.35 -39.40 16.39
CA VAL A 136 7.50 -38.61 16.87
C VAL A 136 8.82 -39.30 16.51
N GLU A 137 8.91 -40.63 16.71
CA GLU A 137 10.08 -41.44 16.33
C GLU A 137 10.35 -41.40 14.82
N LYS A 138 9.30 -41.47 13.99
CA LYS A 138 9.43 -41.34 12.53
C LYS A 138 9.91 -39.94 12.12
N LEU A 139 9.29 -38.89 12.68
CA LEU A 139 9.59 -37.49 12.35
C LEU A 139 11.05 -37.16 12.64
N VAL A 140 11.56 -37.51 13.82
CA VAL A 140 12.94 -37.23 14.24
C VAL A 140 13.99 -37.87 13.30
N ASN A 141 13.66 -39.04 12.75
CA ASN A 141 14.54 -39.82 11.86
C ASN A 141 14.30 -39.54 10.38
N ALA A 142 13.28 -38.77 10.01
CA ALA A 142 12.89 -38.58 8.63
C ALA A 142 13.85 -37.64 7.88
N PRO A 143 14.29 -38.00 6.66
CA PRO A 143 15.00 -37.08 5.80
C PRO A 143 14.06 -35.94 5.40
N GLY A 144 14.51 -34.69 5.52
CA GLY A 144 13.72 -33.51 5.11
C GLY A 144 12.92 -32.82 6.22
N PHE A 145 13.11 -33.16 7.49
CA PHE A 145 12.69 -32.26 8.59
C PHE A 145 13.57 -31.01 8.54
N ALA A 146 13.06 -29.95 7.91
CA ALA A 146 13.75 -28.70 7.68
C ALA A 146 14.16 -28.03 8.99
N GLU A 147 15.26 -27.28 8.97
CA GLU A 147 15.79 -26.58 10.14
C GLU A 147 15.16 -25.18 10.29
N CYS A 148 14.48 -24.67 9.25
CA CYS A 148 13.87 -23.35 9.23
C CYS A 148 12.49 -23.34 8.54
N GLY A 149 11.63 -22.38 8.88
CA GLY A 149 10.31 -22.17 8.30
C GLY A 149 9.15 -22.35 9.30
N ALA A 150 7.93 -22.50 8.77
CA ALA A 150 6.73 -22.74 9.57
C ALA A 150 6.72 -24.19 10.12
N GLU A 151 7.08 -24.36 11.38
CA GLU A 151 7.21 -25.66 12.04
C GLU A 151 5.97 -26.54 11.91
N ASP A 152 4.79 -25.96 12.07
CA ASP A 152 3.53 -26.70 12.15
C ASP A 152 3.14 -27.29 10.79
N VAL A 153 3.38 -26.52 9.72
CA VAL A 153 3.27 -26.97 8.32
C VAL A 153 4.30 -28.06 8.02
N ILE A 154 5.56 -27.85 8.41
CA ILE A 154 6.63 -28.84 8.19
C ILE A 154 6.31 -30.16 8.88
N VAL A 155 5.89 -30.13 10.15
CA VAL A 155 5.53 -31.31 10.94
C VAL A 155 4.31 -32.00 10.34
N GLY A 156 3.26 -31.25 9.98
CA GLY A 156 2.04 -31.80 9.40
C GLY A 156 2.28 -32.48 8.04
N GLU A 157 2.93 -31.78 7.11
CA GLU A 157 3.29 -32.34 5.80
C GLU A 157 4.16 -33.59 5.93
N LEU A 158 5.18 -33.54 6.79
CA LEU A 158 6.10 -34.66 6.98
C LEU A 158 5.40 -35.86 7.62
N ALA A 159 4.54 -35.63 8.62
CA ALA A 159 3.73 -36.69 9.22
C ALA A 159 2.83 -37.37 8.17
N GLY A 160 2.20 -36.60 7.28
CA GLY A 160 1.41 -37.12 6.16
C GLY A 160 2.25 -37.93 5.17
N ARG A 161 3.42 -37.42 4.75
CA ARG A 161 4.34 -38.13 3.84
C ARG A 161 4.86 -39.44 4.43
N LEU A 162 5.01 -39.52 5.74
CA LEU A 162 5.42 -40.73 6.47
C LEU A 162 4.25 -41.71 6.73
N GLY A 163 3.10 -41.48 6.08
CA GLY A 163 1.92 -42.33 6.15
C GLY A 163 1.12 -42.18 7.44
N GLY A 164 1.26 -41.06 8.16
CA GLY A 164 0.48 -40.75 9.34
C GLY A 164 -1.00 -40.51 9.02
N ARG A 165 -1.88 -40.94 9.92
CA ARG A 165 -3.31 -40.59 9.90
C ARG A 165 -3.52 -39.31 10.69
N LEU A 166 -4.12 -38.29 10.07
CA LEU A 166 -4.30 -36.96 10.66
C LEU A 166 -5.76 -36.72 11.02
N LYS A 167 -6.03 -36.14 12.19
CA LYS A 167 -7.36 -35.79 12.68
C LYS A 167 -7.42 -34.30 13.03
N SER A 168 -8.52 -33.66 12.64
CA SER A 168 -8.85 -32.32 13.13
C SER A 168 -9.83 -32.42 14.31
N THR A 169 -9.71 -31.49 15.25
CA THR A 169 -10.68 -31.26 16.33
C THR A 169 -10.96 -29.77 16.47
N LYS A 170 -12.20 -29.42 16.83
CA LYS A 170 -12.57 -28.02 17.14
C LYS A 170 -12.20 -27.62 18.57
N ARG A 171 -11.76 -28.58 19.39
CA ARG A 171 -11.43 -28.39 20.81
C ARG A 171 -10.05 -27.76 21.03
N LEU A 172 -9.23 -27.70 19.98
CA LEU A 172 -7.97 -26.96 19.94
C LEU A 172 -8.22 -25.69 19.13
N TYR A 173 -7.93 -24.51 19.69
CA TYR A 173 -8.36 -23.24 19.10
C TYR A 173 -7.25 -22.21 18.99
N MET A 174 -7.18 -21.59 17.81
CA MET A 174 -6.10 -20.67 17.41
C MET A 174 -6.28 -19.24 17.94
N SER A 175 -7.19 -19.01 18.87
CA SER A 175 -7.51 -17.67 19.39
C SER A 175 -7.93 -17.74 20.86
N ASN A 176 -8.04 -16.59 21.51
CA ASN A 176 -8.46 -16.43 22.90
C ASN A 176 -9.95 -16.04 23.05
N VAL A 177 -10.69 -16.00 21.94
CA VAL A 177 -12.12 -15.59 21.94
C VAL A 177 -13.07 -16.74 22.31
N TYR A 178 -12.59 -17.97 22.16
CA TYR A 178 -13.26 -19.18 22.62
C TYR A 178 -12.21 -20.03 23.31
N TYR A 179 -12.39 -20.26 24.61
CA TYR A 179 -11.34 -20.79 25.48
C TYR A 179 -11.89 -21.88 26.40
N PRO A 180 -11.02 -22.68 27.05
CA PRO A 180 -11.46 -23.68 28.03
C PRO A 180 -12.27 -23.04 29.16
N GLU A 181 -13.56 -23.39 29.22
CA GLU A 181 -14.47 -23.03 30.31
C GLU A 181 -15.05 -24.29 30.94
N ARG A 182 -15.51 -24.18 32.19
CA ARG A 182 -16.16 -25.30 32.90
C ARG A 182 -17.31 -25.92 32.11
N ASP A 183 -18.07 -25.10 31.41
CA ASP A 183 -19.32 -25.49 30.74
C ASP A 183 -19.14 -25.82 29.24
N ASN A 184 -17.90 -25.84 28.73
CA ASN A 184 -17.59 -26.29 27.39
C ASN A 184 -16.56 -27.44 27.41
N ASP A 185 -16.26 -28.01 26.25
CA ASP A 185 -15.32 -29.12 26.09
C ASP A 185 -13.96 -28.71 25.51
N MET A 186 -13.69 -27.40 25.38
CA MET A 186 -12.47 -26.85 24.81
C MET A 186 -11.23 -27.25 25.62
N VAL A 187 -10.12 -27.45 24.92
CA VAL A 187 -8.85 -27.88 25.53
C VAL A 187 -7.80 -26.78 25.48
N THR A 188 -7.72 -26.01 24.39
CA THR A 188 -6.77 -24.90 24.27
C THR A 188 -7.38 -23.60 23.80
N ALA A 189 -6.69 -22.51 24.16
CA ALA A 189 -6.82 -21.19 23.57
C ALA A 189 -5.42 -20.62 23.28
N HIS A 190 -5.28 -19.87 22.21
CA HIS A 190 -3.99 -19.31 21.78
C HIS A 190 -4.01 -17.76 21.75
N TRP A 191 -2.85 -17.14 21.53
CA TRP A 191 -2.61 -15.70 21.69
C TRP A 191 -2.98 -15.20 23.09
N CYS A 192 -2.71 -16.01 24.10
CA CYS A 192 -2.93 -15.66 25.50
C CYS A 192 -1.69 -14.95 26.04
N SER A 193 -1.75 -13.62 26.16
CA SER A 193 -0.77 -12.87 26.94
C SER A 193 -0.82 -13.30 28.42
N PRO A 194 0.22 -13.00 29.22
CA PRO A 194 0.20 -13.24 30.67
C PRO A 194 -1.10 -12.80 31.36
N ASP A 195 -1.62 -11.60 31.03
CA ASP A 195 -2.87 -11.09 31.59
C ASP A 195 -4.10 -11.89 31.17
N ILE A 196 -4.13 -12.35 29.91
CA ILE A 196 -5.21 -13.21 29.42
C ILE A 196 -5.18 -14.54 30.16
N MET A 197 -4.00 -15.17 30.30
CA MET A 197 -3.88 -16.42 31.06
C MET A 197 -4.43 -16.26 32.48
N GLN A 198 -4.08 -15.17 33.16
CA GLN A 198 -4.57 -14.87 34.51
C GLN A 198 -6.08 -14.62 34.55
N ALA A 199 -6.65 -13.99 33.53
CA ALA A 199 -8.10 -13.81 33.40
C ALA A 199 -8.81 -15.15 33.23
N LEU A 200 -8.37 -15.98 32.27
CA LEU A 200 -8.96 -17.31 32.00
C LEU A 200 -8.86 -18.23 33.21
N TYR A 201 -7.72 -18.19 33.91
CA TYR A 201 -7.52 -18.89 35.17
C TYR A 201 -8.51 -18.44 36.24
N SER A 202 -8.71 -17.13 36.37
CA SER A 202 -9.67 -16.58 37.35
C SER A 202 -11.10 -17.00 37.04
N PHE A 203 -11.48 -17.02 35.77
CA PHE A 203 -12.81 -17.45 35.33
C PHE A 203 -13.12 -18.90 35.71
N ASN A 204 -12.11 -19.77 35.64
CA ASN A 204 -12.27 -21.20 35.90
C ASN A 204 -12.02 -21.60 37.35
N TYR A 205 -11.18 -20.89 38.11
CA TYR A 205 -10.72 -21.35 39.43
C TYR A 205 -10.93 -20.35 40.56
N LYS A 206 -11.41 -19.13 40.28
CA LYS A 206 -11.69 -18.13 41.31
C LYS A 206 -13.19 -17.82 41.38
N ILE A 207 -13.62 -17.44 42.58
CA ILE A 207 -14.98 -16.94 42.81
C ILE A 207 -15.00 -15.46 42.40
N PRO A 208 -16.00 -14.98 41.65
CA PRO A 208 -16.11 -13.57 41.31
C PRO A 208 -16.28 -12.72 42.57
N SER A 209 -15.61 -11.57 42.61
CA SER A 209 -15.69 -10.60 43.71
C SER A 209 -17.01 -9.83 43.70
N ALA A 210 -17.61 -9.63 42.53
CA ALA A 210 -18.94 -9.07 42.37
C ALA A 210 -19.67 -9.74 41.20
N VAL A 211 -20.99 -9.79 41.31
CA VAL A 211 -21.90 -10.18 40.23
C VAL A 211 -22.89 -9.05 40.04
N CYS A 212 -23.03 -8.58 38.81
CA CYS A 212 -23.96 -7.52 38.47
C CYS A 212 -24.95 -8.00 37.41
N ASP A 213 -26.20 -7.55 37.52
CA ASP A 213 -27.21 -7.78 36.50
C ASP A 213 -27.05 -6.74 35.40
N VAL A 214 -27.12 -7.16 34.15
CA VAL A 214 -26.77 -6.32 33.01
C VAL A 214 -27.85 -6.35 31.95
N VAL A 215 -28.21 -5.16 31.50
CA VAL A 215 -29.08 -4.93 30.36
C VAL A 215 -28.22 -4.22 29.30
N HIS A 216 -27.76 -4.98 28.32
CA HIS A 216 -27.13 -4.45 27.13
C HIS A 216 -28.18 -4.29 26.02
N LEU A 217 -27.96 -3.38 25.08
CA LEU A 217 -28.76 -3.20 23.86
C LEU A 217 -29.09 -4.51 23.11
N HIS A 218 -28.19 -5.51 23.15
CA HIS A 218 -28.33 -6.76 22.40
C HIS A 218 -28.62 -7.98 23.27
N TRP A 219 -28.47 -7.89 24.59
CA TRP A 219 -28.61 -9.05 25.47
C TRP A 219 -28.88 -8.61 26.91
N LYS A 220 -29.46 -9.52 27.70
CA LYS A 220 -29.61 -9.36 29.15
C LYS A 220 -28.98 -10.58 29.83
N GLY A 221 -28.40 -10.39 31.00
CA GLY A 221 -27.75 -11.47 31.74
C GLY A 221 -26.89 -10.94 32.88
N GLU A 222 -25.91 -11.73 33.29
CA GLU A 222 -25.02 -11.38 34.40
C GLU A 222 -23.59 -11.14 33.93
N MET A 223 -22.92 -10.19 34.57
CA MET A 223 -21.48 -9.97 34.47
C MET A 223 -20.80 -10.30 35.79
N LEU A 224 -19.70 -11.05 35.70
CA LEU A 224 -18.88 -11.54 36.80
C LEU A 224 -17.59 -10.70 36.84
N PHE A 225 -17.33 -10.03 37.94
CA PHE A 225 -16.15 -9.17 38.12
C PHE A 225 -15.17 -9.81 39.10
N TYR A 226 -13.88 -9.78 38.76
CA TYR A 226 -12.81 -10.44 39.51
C TYR A 226 -11.80 -9.42 40.06
N SER A 227 -11.17 -9.76 41.18
CA SER A 227 -10.21 -8.90 41.90
C SER A 227 -8.94 -8.56 41.11
N ASN A 228 -8.57 -9.39 40.13
CA ASN A 228 -7.47 -9.10 39.20
C ASN A 228 -7.84 -8.05 38.13
N GLY A 229 -9.06 -7.50 38.17
CA GLY A 229 -9.54 -6.51 37.20
C GLY A 229 -10.12 -7.11 35.93
N ALA A 230 -10.22 -8.43 35.82
CA ALA A 230 -10.94 -9.08 34.73
C ALA A 230 -12.45 -9.12 35.02
N PHE A 231 -13.25 -9.16 33.97
CA PHE A 231 -14.67 -9.48 34.06
C PHE A 231 -15.07 -10.40 32.90
N ARG A 232 -16.17 -11.16 33.06
CA ARG A 232 -16.79 -11.92 31.97
C ARG A 232 -18.30 -11.93 32.05
N ARG A 233 -18.96 -12.18 30.93
CA ARG A 233 -20.38 -12.56 30.91
C ARG A 233 -20.53 -13.99 31.46
N ARG A 234 -21.62 -14.26 32.18
CA ARG A 234 -21.86 -15.60 32.75
C ARG A 234 -22.04 -16.66 31.66
N ASP A 235 -22.88 -16.38 30.67
CA ASP A 235 -23.39 -17.39 29.74
C ASP A 235 -22.63 -17.45 28.40
N THR A 236 -21.50 -16.75 28.28
CA THR A 236 -20.72 -16.67 27.05
C THR A 236 -19.23 -16.51 27.35
N SER A 237 -18.36 -16.85 26.40
CA SER A 237 -16.91 -16.59 26.48
C SER A 237 -16.52 -15.12 26.25
N CYS A 238 -17.45 -14.16 26.35
CA CYS A 238 -17.13 -12.73 26.24
C CYS A 238 -16.57 -12.20 27.56
N TYR A 239 -15.37 -11.63 27.53
CA TYR A 239 -14.69 -11.10 28.70
C TYR A 239 -13.96 -9.79 28.39
N GLY A 240 -13.38 -9.18 29.43
CA GLY A 240 -12.57 -7.97 29.31
C GLY A 240 -11.92 -7.57 30.63
N TRP A 241 -11.47 -6.33 30.70
CA TRP A 241 -10.90 -5.71 31.89
C TRP A 241 -11.71 -4.49 32.31
N TRP A 242 -11.91 -4.35 33.61
CA TRP A 242 -12.65 -3.23 34.17
C TRP A 242 -11.75 -2.35 35.02
N SER A 243 -12.11 -1.07 35.11
CA SER A 243 -11.48 -0.10 36.00
C SER A 243 -12.47 0.97 36.44
N ILE A 244 -12.21 1.60 37.58
CA ILE A 244 -12.93 2.81 38.00
C ILE A 244 -12.03 4.02 37.77
N GLY A 245 -12.54 4.97 36.97
CA GLY A 245 -11.85 6.21 36.67
C GLY A 245 -11.86 7.21 37.83
N SER A 246 -11.16 8.34 37.65
CA SER A 246 -10.99 9.33 38.71
C SER A 246 -12.28 10.06 39.10
N LYS A 247 -13.32 10.01 38.27
CA LYS A 247 -14.64 10.60 38.55
C LYS A 247 -15.67 9.55 38.97
N GLY A 248 -15.22 8.33 39.27
CA GLY A 248 -16.09 7.22 39.67
C GLY A 248 -16.78 6.51 38.50
N GLU A 249 -16.42 6.81 37.24
CA GLU A 249 -16.93 6.11 36.08
C GLU A 249 -16.42 4.66 36.02
N LEU A 250 -17.27 3.71 35.62
CA LEU A 250 -16.85 2.35 35.31
C LEU A 250 -16.42 2.26 33.85
N LYS A 251 -15.20 1.80 33.60
CA LYS A 251 -14.69 1.53 32.24
C LYS A 251 -14.61 0.04 32.02
N LEU A 252 -15.22 -0.44 30.95
CA LEU A 252 -15.17 -1.82 30.49
C LEU A 252 -14.40 -1.89 29.18
N LYS A 253 -13.17 -2.43 29.24
CA LYS A 253 -12.37 -2.76 28.08
C LYS A 253 -12.66 -4.20 27.68
N TRP A 254 -13.66 -4.40 26.83
CA TRP A 254 -14.00 -5.72 26.31
C TRP A 254 -12.90 -6.26 25.39
N GLN A 255 -12.76 -7.59 25.35
CA GLN A 255 -11.87 -8.29 24.42
C GLN A 255 -12.41 -8.31 23.00
N MET A 256 -13.74 -8.42 22.85
CA MET A 256 -14.42 -8.58 21.55
C MET A 256 -15.34 -7.41 21.17
N TRP A 257 -15.61 -6.52 22.11
CA TRP A 257 -16.55 -5.41 21.97
C TRP A 257 -15.77 -4.08 22.11
N PRO A 258 -16.30 -2.95 21.64
CA PRO A 258 -15.71 -1.65 21.91
C PRO A 258 -15.58 -1.39 23.41
N MET A 259 -14.61 -0.56 23.80
CA MET A 259 -14.54 -0.08 25.18
C MET A 259 -15.78 0.75 25.51
N GLU A 260 -16.35 0.55 26.69
CA GLU A 260 -17.49 1.31 27.17
C GLU A 260 -17.16 2.03 28.49
N GLN A 261 -17.69 3.23 28.65
CA GLN A 261 -17.61 3.99 29.89
C GLN A 261 -19.03 4.23 30.40
N LEU A 262 -19.28 3.83 31.64
CA LEU A 262 -20.57 3.92 32.31
C LEU A 262 -20.48 4.88 33.48
N LEU A 263 -21.45 5.78 33.58
CA LEU A 263 -21.56 6.74 34.67
C LEU A 263 -22.41 6.15 35.80
N LEU A 264 -22.02 6.40 37.04
CA LEU A 264 -22.79 5.98 38.19
C LEU A 264 -24.00 6.91 38.37
N GLU A 265 -25.21 6.35 38.32
CA GLU A 265 -26.46 7.04 38.61
C GLU A 265 -27.27 6.25 39.64
N GLY A 266 -27.29 6.73 40.88
CA GLY A 266 -27.85 5.97 42.01
C GLY A 266 -27.01 4.71 42.28
N GLU A 267 -27.64 3.53 42.22
CA GLU A 267 -26.97 2.24 42.46
C GLU A 267 -26.60 1.49 41.16
N ARG A 268 -26.86 2.09 39.99
CA ARG A 268 -26.59 1.49 38.68
C ARG A 268 -25.56 2.30 37.88
N PHE A 269 -24.79 1.60 37.06
CA PHE A 269 -23.92 2.20 36.06
C PHE A 269 -24.64 2.25 34.72
N ILE A 270 -24.66 3.42 34.08
CA ILE A 270 -25.36 3.65 32.81
C ILE A 270 -24.34 4.08 31.76
N GLY A 271 -24.22 3.26 30.72
CA GLY A 271 -23.44 3.51 29.51
C GLY A 271 -24.33 3.87 28.32
N SER A 272 -23.71 3.94 27.14
CA SER A 272 -24.42 4.18 25.89
C SER A 272 -25.18 2.96 25.39
N GLU A 273 -24.69 1.76 25.71
CA GLU A 273 -25.29 0.49 25.25
C GLU A 273 -25.61 -0.45 26.41
N THR A 274 -24.99 -0.25 27.58
CA THR A 274 -25.09 -1.13 28.72
C THR A 274 -25.55 -0.41 29.97
N GLU A 275 -26.53 -0.99 30.67
CA GLU A 275 -26.87 -0.66 32.05
C GLU A 275 -26.45 -1.82 32.96
N ILE A 276 -25.72 -1.51 34.04
CA ILE A 276 -25.25 -2.48 35.02
C ILE A 276 -25.86 -2.14 36.39
N PHE A 277 -26.64 -3.08 36.90
CA PHE A 277 -27.29 -3.02 38.20
C PHE A 277 -26.43 -3.79 39.21
N GLN A 278 -25.88 -3.06 40.19
CA GLN A 278 -25.15 -3.70 41.27
C GLN A 278 -26.14 -4.35 42.23
N ARG A 279 -25.82 -5.57 42.69
CA ARG A 279 -26.67 -6.28 43.64
C ARG A 279 -26.43 -5.78 45.07
N PRO A 280 -27.48 -5.50 45.86
CA PRO A 280 -27.32 -4.98 47.23
C PRO A 280 -26.60 -5.92 48.20
N ASP A 281 -26.59 -7.23 47.93
CA ASP A 281 -25.94 -8.27 48.74
C ASP A 281 -24.45 -8.48 48.39
N MET A 282 -23.93 -7.78 47.37
CA MET A 282 -22.54 -7.91 46.90
C MET A 282 -21.75 -6.61 47.13
N PRO A 283 -20.41 -6.68 47.28
CA PRO A 283 -19.58 -5.47 47.35
C PRO A 283 -19.71 -4.60 46.10
N SER A 284 -19.71 -3.27 46.27
CA SER A 284 -19.75 -2.34 45.14
C SER A 284 -18.45 -2.38 44.33
N LEU A 285 -18.54 -2.19 43.00
CA LEU A 285 -17.37 -2.16 42.12
C LEU A 285 -16.40 -1.04 42.48
N ALA A 286 -16.90 0.10 42.96
CA ALA A 286 -16.09 1.20 43.45
C ALA A 286 -15.25 0.82 44.68
N GLN A 287 -15.86 0.12 45.65
CA GLN A 287 -15.17 -0.38 46.83
C GLN A 287 -14.08 -1.40 46.44
N LEU A 288 -14.44 -2.38 45.60
CA LEU A 288 -13.49 -3.40 45.13
C LEU A 288 -12.28 -2.79 44.41
N TRP A 289 -12.50 -1.73 43.62
CA TRP A 289 -11.41 -1.04 42.94
C TRP A 289 -10.49 -0.29 43.92
N ALA A 290 -11.05 0.33 44.95
CA ALA A 290 -10.28 1.03 45.97
C ALA A 290 -9.41 0.08 46.82
N GLU A 291 -9.97 -1.07 47.22
CA GLU A 291 -9.25 -2.12 47.97
C GLU A 291 -8.09 -2.71 47.16
N ARG A 292 -8.27 -2.86 45.84
CA ARG A 292 -7.20 -3.31 44.94
C ARG A 292 -6.00 -2.36 44.92
N ARG A 293 -6.24 -1.05 44.85
CA ARG A 293 -5.16 -0.03 44.90
C ARG A 293 -4.36 -0.06 46.20
N LEU A 294 -4.98 -0.46 47.31
CA LEU A 294 -4.34 -0.54 48.62
C LEU A 294 -3.51 -1.82 48.83
N SER A 295 -3.88 -2.91 48.16
CA SER A 295 -3.27 -4.24 48.32
C SER A 295 -2.13 -4.54 47.34
N SER A 296 -2.05 -3.82 46.21
CA SER A 296 -0.99 -4.00 45.21
C SER A 296 0.19 -3.06 45.47
N GLY A 297 1.08 -3.46 46.39
CA GLY A 297 2.37 -2.81 46.56
C GLY A 297 3.20 -2.92 45.27
N ASN A 298 3.48 -1.78 44.62
CA ASN A 298 4.41 -1.61 43.50
C ASN A 298 4.37 -2.67 42.38
N VAL A 299 3.20 -3.18 42.03
CA VAL A 299 2.98 -3.66 40.65
C VAL A 299 2.71 -2.40 39.84
N GLU A 300 3.51 -2.14 38.80
CA GLU A 300 3.24 -1.08 37.84
C GLU A 300 1.77 -1.16 37.41
N ILE A 301 0.99 -0.24 37.96
CA ILE A 301 -0.34 0.04 37.51
C ILE A 301 -0.14 0.41 36.04
N MET A 302 -0.63 -0.42 35.12
CA MET A 302 -0.95 0.06 33.78
C MET A 302 -2.05 1.11 33.95
N ASP A 303 -1.63 2.30 34.35
CA ASP A 303 -2.39 3.53 34.31
C ASP A 303 -2.46 3.94 32.84
N GLN A 304 -3.27 3.20 32.08
CA GLN A 304 -3.69 3.61 30.74
C GLN A 304 -5.11 4.17 30.84
N SER A 305 -5.22 5.28 31.57
CA SER A 305 -5.75 6.59 31.15
C SER A 305 -7.17 6.69 30.51
N PRO A 306 -7.97 7.75 30.83
CA PRO A 306 -9.30 8.08 30.28
C PRO A 306 -9.29 8.55 28.81
N LEU A 307 -8.59 7.82 27.93
CA LEU A 307 -8.33 8.23 26.56
C LEU A 307 -9.35 7.60 25.59
N LEU A 308 -9.98 8.43 24.76
CA LEU A 308 -10.90 8.03 23.71
C LEU A 308 -10.13 7.87 22.40
N TYR A 309 -9.90 6.62 22.02
CA TYR A 309 -9.26 6.25 20.75
C TYR A 309 -10.29 5.70 19.76
N ILE A 310 -10.26 6.16 18.52
CA ILE A 310 -11.30 5.87 17.53
C ILE A 310 -10.69 5.39 16.23
N HIS A 311 -11.04 4.16 15.83
CA HIS A 311 -10.61 3.54 14.59
C HIS A 311 -11.75 3.66 13.56
N LEU A 312 -11.53 4.47 12.55
CA LEU A 312 -12.52 4.79 11.51
C LEU A 312 -12.22 3.99 10.23
N GLY A 313 -13.26 3.44 9.62
CA GLY A 313 -13.17 2.55 8.47
C GLY A 313 -12.55 1.19 8.79
N CYS A 314 -12.94 0.60 9.92
CA CYS A 314 -12.25 -0.58 10.47
C CYS A 314 -12.43 -1.86 9.62
N GLY A 315 -13.44 -1.93 8.76
CA GLY A 315 -13.76 -3.16 8.03
C GLY A 315 -14.01 -4.33 8.99
N THR A 316 -13.50 -5.49 8.61
CA THR A 316 -13.47 -6.70 9.45
C THR A 316 -12.41 -6.65 10.55
N ARG A 317 -11.51 -5.66 10.55
CA ARG A 317 -10.37 -5.58 11.47
C ARG A 317 -10.66 -4.62 12.62
N ARG A 318 -11.01 -5.18 13.76
CA ARG A 318 -11.24 -4.41 14.99
C ARG A 318 -10.00 -4.36 15.86
N LEU A 319 -9.64 -3.17 16.34
CA LEU A 319 -8.51 -2.93 17.23
C LEU A 319 -8.98 -2.89 18.69
N ASN A 320 -8.32 -3.67 19.53
CA ASN A 320 -8.66 -3.76 20.95
C ASN A 320 -8.33 -2.46 21.68
N GLY A 321 -9.29 -1.96 22.48
CA GLY A 321 -9.15 -0.67 23.18
C GLY A 321 -9.45 0.57 22.32
N TRP A 322 -9.91 0.39 21.08
CA TRP A 322 -10.36 1.46 20.19
C TRP A 322 -11.89 1.37 19.96
N LEU A 323 -12.55 2.51 19.78
CA LEU A 323 -13.91 2.56 19.24
C LEU A 323 -13.83 2.32 17.72
N ASN A 324 -14.22 1.12 17.28
CA ASN A 324 -14.11 0.69 15.89
C ASN A 324 -15.41 1.00 15.13
N LEU A 325 -15.32 1.83 14.09
CA LEU A 325 -16.46 2.34 13.34
C LEU A 325 -16.22 2.16 11.84
N ASP A 326 -17.27 1.83 11.09
CA ASP A 326 -17.19 1.62 9.64
C ASP A 326 -18.52 1.91 8.93
N ALA A 327 -18.47 2.08 7.61
CA ALA A 327 -19.62 2.27 6.76
C ALA A 327 -20.49 0.99 6.68
N PRO A 328 -21.82 1.11 6.48
CA PRO A 328 -22.59 2.35 6.28
C PRO A 328 -22.96 3.07 7.59
N ASN A 329 -22.68 2.46 8.75
CA ASN A 329 -23.13 2.97 10.04
C ASN A 329 -22.39 4.25 10.46
N TYR A 330 -21.15 4.39 10.02
CA TYR A 330 -20.34 5.56 10.30
C TYR A 330 -19.55 5.98 9.05
N ASP A 331 -19.91 7.14 8.52
CA ASP A 331 -19.41 7.66 7.25
C ASP A 331 -18.54 8.89 7.51
N ILE A 332 -17.23 8.78 7.23
CA ILE A 332 -16.25 9.85 7.48
C ILE A 332 -16.47 11.08 6.59
N THR A 333 -17.28 10.98 5.53
CA THR A 333 -17.63 12.13 4.68
C THR A 333 -18.61 13.10 5.37
N ARG A 334 -19.21 12.66 6.49
CA ARG A 334 -20.14 13.43 7.32
C ARG A 334 -19.42 14.03 8.53
N PRO A 335 -19.98 15.09 9.15
CA PRO A 335 -19.46 15.66 10.39
C PRO A 335 -19.32 14.61 11.50
N LEU A 336 -18.24 14.69 12.27
CA LEU A 336 -17.99 13.74 13.35
C LEU A 336 -18.85 14.12 14.57
N PRO A 337 -19.52 13.18 15.26
CA PRO A 337 -20.48 13.47 16.32
C PRO A 337 -19.80 13.86 17.64
N TRP A 338 -18.47 13.83 17.70
CA TRP A 338 -17.72 14.19 18.90
C TRP A 338 -17.60 15.70 19.05
N LYS A 339 -17.61 16.13 20.31
CA LYS A 339 -17.42 17.54 20.69
C LYS A 339 -15.99 17.96 20.41
N ASP A 340 -15.79 19.27 20.34
CA ASP A 340 -14.46 19.86 20.25
C ASP A 340 -13.59 19.36 21.40
N ASP A 341 -12.31 19.11 21.13
CA ASP A 341 -11.32 18.71 22.13
C ASP A 341 -11.76 17.55 23.04
N SER A 342 -12.33 16.49 22.46
CA SER A 342 -12.87 15.35 23.22
C SER A 342 -12.24 14.00 22.89
N VAL A 343 -11.55 13.89 21.74
CA VAL A 343 -10.93 12.64 21.27
C VAL A 343 -9.42 12.68 21.47
N ASP A 344 -8.82 11.58 21.89
CA ASP A 344 -7.37 11.50 22.16
C ASP A 344 -6.59 11.00 20.94
N ALA A 345 -7.16 10.05 20.19
CA ALA A 345 -6.57 9.61 18.93
C ALA A 345 -7.61 9.12 17.92
N PHE A 346 -7.34 9.40 16.64
CA PHE A 346 -8.01 8.77 15.51
C PHE A 346 -7.03 7.86 14.77
N TYR A 347 -7.51 6.73 14.26
CA TYR A 347 -6.76 5.85 13.38
C TYR A 347 -7.58 5.49 12.15
N LEU A 348 -6.99 5.63 10.96
CA LEU A 348 -7.55 5.19 9.69
C LEU A 348 -6.52 4.36 8.93
N GLU A 349 -6.90 3.17 8.49
CA GLU A 349 -6.07 2.30 7.67
C GLU A 349 -6.66 2.13 6.26
N HIS A 350 -5.97 2.63 5.24
CA HIS A 350 -6.38 2.57 3.83
C HIS A 350 -7.76 3.16 3.52
N VAL A 351 -8.31 3.98 4.42
CA VAL A 351 -9.65 4.57 4.26
C VAL A 351 -9.61 5.87 3.48
N ILE A 352 -8.61 6.73 3.75
CA ILE A 352 -8.60 8.11 3.25
C ILE A 352 -8.52 8.20 1.72
N GLY A 353 -7.96 7.18 1.08
CA GLY A 353 -7.93 7.04 -0.38
C GLY A 353 -9.27 6.65 -1.00
N THR A 354 -10.23 6.16 -0.21
CA THR A 354 -11.55 5.70 -0.71
C THR A 354 -12.59 6.81 -0.80
N VAL A 355 -12.28 8.02 -0.31
CA VAL A 355 -13.10 9.23 -0.39
C VAL A 355 -12.47 10.27 -1.30
N THR A 356 -13.23 11.25 -1.77
CA THR A 356 -12.70 12.34 -2.59
C THR A 356 -11.77 13.25 -1.79
N PRO A 357 -10.83 13.98 -2.42
CA PRO A 357 -9.94 14.90 -1.70
C PRO A 357 -10.69 15.96 -0.88
N ALA A 358 -11.81 16.47 -1.41
CA ALA A 358 -12.64 17.44 -0.71
C ALA A 358 -13.30 16.86 0.56
N GLU A 359 -13.71 15.59 0.52
CA GLU A 359 -14.24 14.88 1.69
C GLU A 359 -13.16 14.60 2.72
N ALA A 360 -11.97 14.16 2.28
CA ALA A 360 -10.82 13.98 3.15
C ALA A 360 -10.44 15.27 3.90
N CYS A 361 -10.38 16.42 3.21
CA CYS A 361 -10.10 17.71 3.85
C CYS A 361 -11.17 18.13 4.88
N ARG A 362 -12.45 17.86 4.60
CA ARG A 362 -13.54 18.08 5.57
C ARG A 362 -13.36 17.17 6.79
N PHE A 363 -13.04 15.91 6.57
CA PHE A 363 -12.73 14.97 7.64
C PHE A 363 -11.55 15.44 8.50
N PHE A 364 -10.44 15.88 7.89
CA PHE A 364 -9.29 16.38 8.65
C PHE A 364 -9.62 17.61 9.49
N THR A 365 -10.47 18.50 8.96
CA THR A 365 -10.97 19.66 9.72
C THR A 365 -11.77 19.22 10.94
N GLU A 366 -12.67 18.26 10.76
CA GLU A 366 -13.47 17.70 11.87
C GLU A 366 -12.62 16.90 12.86
N ALA A 367 -11.62 16.15 12.39
CA ALA A 367 -10.68 15.43 13.23
C ALA A 367 -9.84 16.43 14.05
N PHE A 368 -9.36 17.52 13.44
CA PHE A 368 -8.66 18.58 14.16
C PHE A 368 -9.54 19.25 15.21
N ARG A 369 -10.82 19.51 14.88
CA ARG A 369 -11.81 20.05 15.83
C ARG A 369 -12.01 19.12 17.02
N ALA A 370 -12.25 17.84 16.76
CA ALA A 370 -12.59 16.84 17.79
C ALA A 370 -11.38 16.39 18.63
N LEU A 371 -10.16 16.40 18.09
CA LEU A 371 -8.96 16.01 18.83
C LEU A 371 -8.64 17.01 19.95
N LYS A 372 -8.29 16.50 21.13
CA LYS A 372 -7.74 17.29 22.24
C LYS A 372 -6.41 17.94 21.85
N PRO A 373 -6.00 19.05 22.49
CA PRO A 373 -4.64 19.56 22.36
C PRO A 373 -3.61 18.47 22.71
N GLY A 374 -2.72 18.17 21.77
CA GLY A 374 -1.75 17.08 21.89
C GLY A 374 -2.24 15.70 21.38
N GLY A 375 -3.52 15.57 21.03
CA GLY A 375 -4.10 14.36 20.43
C GLY A 375 -3.61 14.11 19.00
N ILE A 376 -3.75 12.87 18.52
CA ILE A 376 -3.08 12.40 17.31
C ILE A 376 -4.07 11.78 16.32
N LEU A 377 -4.00 12.19 15.07
CA LEU A 377 -4.59 11.50 13.92
C LEU A 377 -3.50 10.64 13.27
N ARG A 378 -3.63 9.32 13.35
CA ARG A 378 -2.78 8.38 12.62
C ARG A 378 -3.46 7.93 11.34
N LEU A 379 -2.78 8.13 10.22
CA LEU A 379 -3.22 7.70 8.90
C LEU A 379 -2.24 6.68 8.35
N SER A 380 -2.73 5.53 7.94
CA SER A 380 -2.01 4.58 7.09
C SER A 380 -2.67 4.58 5.71
N PHE A 381 -1.89 4.82 4.65
CA PHE A 381 -2.39 4.89 3.29
C PHE A 381 -1.30 4.48 2.30
N ARG A 382 -1.67 4.25 1.04
CA ARG A 382 -0.73 3.87 -0.01
C ARG A 382 -0.18 5.13 -0.67
N ASP A 383 1.13 5.36 -0.58
CA ASP A 383 1.79 6.47 -1.28
C ASP A 383 1.85 6.14 -2.77
N VAL A 384 1.16 6.93 -3.59
CA VAL A 384 1.05 6.71 -5.03
C VAL A 384 2.42 6.66 -5.73
N ARG A 385 3.44 7.35 -5.20
CA ARG A 385 4.80 7.34 -5.76
C ARG A 385 5.48 6.00 -5.56
N LEU A 386 5.24 5.35 -4.42
CA LEU A 386 5.78 4.03 -4.12
C LEU A 386 5.08 2.94 -4.94
N MET A 387 3.88 3.20 -5.44
CA MET A 387 3.14 2.25 -6.28
C MET A 387 3.70 2.16 -7.71
N ARG A 388 4.29 3.24 -8.26
CA ARG A 388 4.82 3.30 -9.64
C ARG A 388 5.94 2.27 -9.90
N GLY A 389 6.70 1.87 -8.88
CA GLY A 389 7.81 0.91 -8.99
C GLY A 389 7.50 -0.52 -8.49
N VAL A 390 6.31 -0.77 -7.95
CA VAL A 390 6.03 -1.95 -7.09
C VAL A 390 4.94 -2.86 -7.67
N MET A 391 4.53 -2.62 -8.93
CA MET A 391 3.60 -3.46 -9.70
C MET A 391 4.29 -4.74 -10.23
N THR A 392 4.82 -5.53 -9.29
CA THR A 392 5.56 -6.76 -9.56
C THR A 392 4.70 -7.77 -10.32
N PRO A 393 5.31 -8.70 -11.08
CA PRO A 393 4.56 -9.79 -11.71
C PRO A 393 3.69 -10.57 -10.72
N ALA A 394 4.15 -10.75 -9.47
CA ALA A 394 3.41 -11.41 -8.40
C ALA A 394 2.14 -10.62 -7.99
N PHE A 395 2.25 -9.30 -7.87
CA PHE A 395 1.10 -8.45 -7.55
C PHE A 395 0.07 -8.41 -8.70
N ARG A 396 0.53 -8.35 -9.96
CA ARG A 396 -0.37 -8.44 -11.13
C ARG A 396 -1.09 -9.79 -11.18
N GLN A 397 -0.41 -10.87 -10.82
CA GLN A 397 -1.02 -12.20 -10.74
C GLN A 397 -2.04 -12.29 -9.59
N TYR A 398 -1.77 -11.66 -8.45
CA TYR A 398 -2.72 -11.54 -7.34
C TYR A 398 -3.98 -10.77 -7.76
N MET A 399 -3.82 -9.61 -8.39
CA MET A 399 -4.92 -8.79 -8.91
C MET A 399 -5.77 -9.55 -9.93
N LYS A 400 -5.13 -10.28 -10.87
CA LYS A 400 -5.81 -11.18 -11.83
C LYS A 400 -6.69 -12.23 -11.15
N LYS A 401 -6.24 -12.82 -10.03
CA LYS A 401 -6.99 -13.82 -9.26
C LYS A 401 -8.18 -13.22 -8.49
N GLN A 402 -8.11 -11.95 -8.09
CA GLN A 402 -9.19 -11.25 -7.38
C GLN A 402 -10.34 -10.81 -8.31
N GLY A 403 -10.18 -10.98 -9.62
CA GLY A 403 -11.27 -11.00 -10.60
C GLY A 403 -11.91 -9.66 -10.88
N LYS A 404 -11.35 -8.90 -11.85
CA LYS A 404 -12.06 -7.92 -12.70
C LYS A 404 -11.15 -7.41 -13.84
N GLY A 405 -11.35 -7.93 -15.06
CA GLY A 405 -10.94 -7.26 -16.31
C GLY A 405 -9.63 -7.73 -16.97
N ASN A 406 -9.48 -7.37 -18.25
CA ASN A 406 -8.27 -7.55 -19.05
C ASN A 406 -7.16 -6.64 -18.53
N HIS A 407 -6.33 -7.15 -17.61
CA HIS A 407 -5.18 -6.42 -17.07
C HIS A 407 -4.03 -6.40 -18.10
N THR A 408 -3.73 -5.22 -18.64
CA THR A 408 -2.50 -4.92 -19.38
C THR A 408 -1.64 -3.97 -18.55
N PRO A 409 -0.30 -4.00 -18.69
CA PRO A 409 0.60 -3.13 -17.93
C PRO A 409 0.22 -1.63 -17.99
N GLU A 410 -0.36 -1.21 -19.11
CA GLU A 410 -0.78 0.17 -19.38
C GLU A 410 -2.00 0.61 -18.54
N ASN A 411 -2.77 -0.34 -18.00
CA ASN A 411 -3.98 -0.09 -17.21
C ASN A 411 -3.86 -0.52 -15.74
N ASP A 412 -2.66 -0.89 -15.27
CA ASP A 412 -2.44 -1.42 -13.92
C ASP A 412 -2.88 -0.44 -12.81
N LEU A 413 -2.68 0.87 -13.00
CA LEU A 413 -3.12 1.89 -12.04
C LEU A 413 -4.65 2.01 -11.98
N CYS A 414 -5.34 2.00 -13.13
CA CYS A 414 -6.80 2.02 -13.19
C CYS A 414 -7.40 0.76 -12.54
N ALA A 415 -6.85 -0.41 -12.86
CA ALA A 415 -7.24 -1.67 -12.24
C ALA A 415 -7.03 -1.66 -10.71
N PHE A 416 -5.91 -1.11 -10.25
CA PHE A 416 -5.66 -0.89 -8.83
C PHE A 416 -6.71 0.01 -8.18
N MET A 417 -7.02 1.14 -8.80
CA MET A 417 -8.02 2.07 -8.27
C MET A 417 -9.40 1.42 -8.20
N GLU A 418 -9.78 0.60 -9.18
CA GLU A 418 -11.04 -0.14 -9.17
C GLU A 418 -11.09 -1.23 -8.09
N VAL A 419 -10.04 -2.05 -7.95
CA VAL A 419 -9.99 -3.16 -6.97
C VAL A 419 -10.05 -2.63 -5.54
N TYR A 420 -9.30 -1.56 -5.25
CA TYR A 420 -9.25 -0.96 -3.91
C TYR A 420 -10.24 0.20 -3.72
N LYS A 421 -11.13 0.45 -4.69
CA LYS A 421 -12.12 1.54 -4.68
C LYS A 421 -11.51 2.90 -4.33
N GLN A 422 -10.31 3.17 -4.84
CA GLN A 422 -9.62 4.44 -4.63
C GLN A 422 -10.33 5.56 -5.39
N GLN A 423 -10.68 6.63 -4.68
CA GLN A 423 -11.24 7.87 -5.21
C GLN A 423 -10.27 9.05 -5.12
N SER A 424 -9.19 8.92 -4.34
CA SER A 424 -8.14 9.92 -4.22
C SER A 424 -6.75 9.29 -4.20
N LEU A 425 -5.76 10.02 -4.70
CA LEU A 425 -4.36 9.61 -4.72
C LEU A 425 -3.57 10.54 -3.80
N TRP A 426 -2.78 9.95 -2.92
CA TRP A 426 -2.01 10.69 -1.92
C TRP A 426 -0.54 10.30 -2.02
N SER A 427 0.34 11.30 -1.91
CA SER A 427 1.73 11.10 -1.52
C SER A 427 1.93 11.52 -0.06
N ALA A 428 2.93 10.97 0.61
CA ALA A 428 3.28 11.37 1.97
C ALA A 428 3.50 12.88 2.08
N ASP A 429 4.20 13.47 1.11
CA ASP A 429 4.55 14.89 1.11
C ASP A 429 3.30 15.77 0.95
N PHE A 430 2.42 15.44 0.01
CA PHE A 430 1.21 16.24 -0.23
C PHE A 430 0.21 16.14 0.92
N LEU A 431 0.00 14.93 1.45
CA LEU A 431 -0.92 14.76 2.58
C LEU A 431 -0.36 15.41 3.86
N SER A 432 0.96 15.37 4.06
CA SER A 432 1.62 16.10 5.15
C SER A 432 1.40 17.61 5.02
N TYR A 433 1.64 18.17 3.83
CA TYR A 433 1.39 19.58 3.55
C TYR A 433 -0.06 20.00 3.87
N VAL A 434 -1.06 19.23 3.41
CA VAL A 434 -2.48 19.52 3.69
C VAL A 434 -2.80 19.51 5.19
N LEU A 435 -2.25 18.55 5.94
CA LEU A 435 -2.46 18.45 7.39
C LEU A 435 -1.73 19.58 8.13
N GLU A 436 -0.54 19.98 7.70
CA GLU A 436 0.23 21.10 8.25
C GLU A 436 -0.48 22.44 8.04
N GLU A 437 -1.06 22.67 6.86
CA GLU A 437 -1.89 23.86 6.57
C GLU A 437 -3.14 23.93 7.46
N LEU A 438 -3.68 22.78 7.87
CA LEU A 438 -4.78 22.69 8.86
C LEU A 438 -4.30 22.88 10.31
N GLY A 439 -2.99 22.99 10.53
CA GLY A 439 -2.37 23.26 11.82
C GLY A 439 -1.88 22.02 12.58
N PHE A 440 -1.85 20.84 11.97
CA PHE A 440 -1.21 19.66 12.56
C PHE A 440 0.32 19.77 12.52
N GLN A 441 0.99 19.12 13.48
CA GLN A 441 2.40 18.78 13.39
C GLN A 441 2.53 17.36 12.88
N VAL A 442 3.09 17.17 11.68
CA VAL A 442 3.09 15.87 11.00
C VAL A 442 4.45 15.19 11.10
N SER A 443 4.45 13.86 11.24
CA SER A 443 5.65 13.04 11.13
C SER A 443 5.35 11.76 10.36
N GLN A 444 6.27 11.37 9.49
CA GLN A 444 6.15 10.18 8.65
C GLN A 444 6.87 8.98 9.27
N HIS A 445 6.24 7.80 9.17
CA HIS A 445 6.74 6.53 9.71
C HIS A 445 6.50 5.38 8.73
N ALA A 446 7.28 4.32 8.87
CA ALA A 446 6.97 3.03 8.25
C ALA A 446 5.77 2.36 8.96
N PRO A 447 5.04 1.45 8.28
CA PRO A 447 3.99 0.67 8.93
C PRO A 447 4.47 -0.04 10.20
N GLY A 448 3.64 -0.03 11.24
CA GLY A 448 3.98 -0.57 12.56
C GLY A 448 4.82 0.35 13.44
N ASN A 449 5.45 1.40 12.88
CA ASN A 449 6.26 2.34 13.65
C ASN A 449 5.49 3.61 14.00
N SER A 450 5.69 4.10 15.23
CA SER A 450 5.22 5.40 15.71
C SER A 450 6.12 5.87 16.85
N ARG A 451 6.25 7.19 17.02
CA ARG A 451 6.86 7.77 18.22
C ARG A 451 5.97 7.63 19.47
N HIS A 452 4.71 7.26 19.29
CA HIS A 452 3.75 7.08 20.36
C HIS A 452 3.49 5.59 20.56
N LEU A 453 3.80 5.08 21.74
CA LEU A 453 3.77 3.64 22.04
C LEU A 453 2.39 2.99 21.75
N HIS A 454 1.30 3.70 21.99
CA HIS A 454 -0.07 3.21 21.77
C HIS A 454 -0.50 3.20 20.28
N LEU A 455 0.32 3.76 19.40
CA LEU A 455 0.10 3.81 17.94
C LEU A 455 1.04 2.88 17.17
N GLN A 456 1.92 2.16 17.86
CA GLN A 456 2.78 1.16 17.23
C GLN A 456 1.99 -0.10 16.89
N CYS A 457 2.43 -0.81 15.85
CA CYS A 457 1.86 -2.08 15.38
C CYS A 457 0.35 -2.02 15.04
N LEU A 458 -0.17 -0.84 14.68
CA LEU A 458 -1.58 -0.67 14.35
C LEU A 458 -1.94 -1.12 12.94
N GLU A 459 -1.04 -1.16 11.96
CA GLU A 459 -1.34 -1.59 10.58
C GLU A 459 -1.43 -3.11 10.43
N ARG A 460 -2.16 -3.58 9.41
CA ARG A 460 -2.22 -4.99 8.98
C ARG A 460 -0.84 -5.46 8.56
N ARG A 461 -0.52 -6.71 8.83
CA ARG A 461 0.78 -7.30 8.49
C ARG A 461 0.68 -8.03 7.15
N SER A 462 1.74 -7.93 6.35
CA SER A 462 1.88 -8.57 5.03
C SER A 462 2.23 -10.07 5.09
N ASP A 463 2.37 -10.63 6.28
CA ASP A 463 2.70 -12.04 6.57
C ASP A 463 1.47 -12.96 6.58
N ARG A 464 0.28 -12.43 6.24
CA ARG A 464 -0.97 -13.20 6.14
C ARG A 464 -1.24 -13.60 4.68
N ASP A 465 -1.42 -14.90 4.44
CA ASP A 465 -1.65 -15.49 3.10
C ASP A 465 -2.86 -14.91 2.36
N GLU A 466 -3.86 -14.40 3.08
CA GLU A 466 -5.08 -13.81 2.50
C GLU A 466 -4.81 -12.41 1.90
N HIS A 467 -3.80 -11.70 2.42
CA HIS A 467 -3.50 -10.33 2.04
C HIS A 467 -1.99 -10.02 1.94
N PRO A 468 -1.23 -10.76 1.11
CA PRO A 468 0.23 -10.66 1.02
C PRO A 468 0.74 -9.29 0.56
N PHE A 469 -0.14 -8.45 0.02
CA PHE A 469 0.17 -7.12 -0.50
C PHE A 469 -0.48 -5.98 0.30
N ASP A 470 -0.98 -6.26 1.51
CA ASP A 470 -1.66 -5.24 2.32
C ASP A 470 -0.76 -4.04 2.64
N LEU A 471 0.50 -4.28 3.00
CA LEU A 471 1.47 -3.21 3.28
C LEU A 471 2.16 -2.64 2.04
N LEU A 472 1.85 -3.14 0.85
CA LEU A 472 2.52 -2.72 -0.39
C LEU A 472 2.33 -1.20 -0.63
N GLY A 473 3.46 -0.47 -0.71
CA GLY A 473 3.46 0.99 -0.89
C GLY A 473 2.85 1.78 0.28
N THR A 474 2.67 1.15 1.45
CA THR A 474 2.00 1.77 2.60
C THR A 474 2.96 2.66 3.38
N VAL A 475 2.51 3.87 3.70
CA VAL A 475 3.19 4.85 4.53
C VAL A 475 2.24 5.28 5.65
N CYS A 476 2.81 5.58 6.82
CA CYS A 476 2.06 6.09 7.97
C CYS A 476 2.41 7.55 8.25
N LEU A 477 1.40 8.36 8.56
CA LEU A 477 1.56 9.72 9.09
C LEU A 477 0.93 9.81 10.48
N ASP A 478 1.69 10.34 11.43
CA ASP A 478 1.18 10.74 12.73
C ASP A 478 1.04 12.28 12.73
N ALA A 479 -0.20 12.77 12.70
CA ALA A 479 -0.54 14.19 12.68
C ALA A 479 -1.04 14.62 14.06
N ARG A 480 -0.23 15.41 14.77
CA ARG A 480 -0.49 15.83 16.16
C ARG A 480 -1.06 17.23 16.24
N LYS A 481 -2.15 17.41 17.00
CA LYS A 481 -2.70 18.74 17.30
C LYS A 481 -1.79 19.49 18.28
N PRO A 482 -1.38 20.75 18.03
CA PRO A 482 -0.53 21.52 18.94
C PRO A 482 -1.16 21.75 20.32
N GLN A 483 -0.34 21.92 21.37
CA GLN A 483 -0.81 22.17 22.74
C GLN A 483 -1.32 23.61 22.99
N LYS A 484 -0.98 24.57 22.12
CA LYS A 484 -1.48 25.95 22.19
C LYS A 484 -2.25 26.25 20.91
N THR A 485 -3.51 26.68 21.05
CA THR A 485 -4.37 27.06 19.93
C THR A 485 -3.79 28.32 19.28
N VAL A 486 -3.03 28.15 18.20
CA VAL A 486 -2.69 29.26 17.31
C VAL A 486 -3.93 29.50 16.46
N THR A 487 -4.60 30.63 16.66
CA THR A 487 -5.72 31.07 15.82
C THR A 487 -5.20 31.40 14.42
N GLY A 488 -5.03 30.37 13.59
CA GLY A 488 -4.85 30.52 12.15
C GLY A 488 -6.20 30.89 11.52
N LYS A 489 -6.21 31.87 10.61
CA LYS A 489 -7.39 32.19 9.82
C LYS A 489 -7.76 30.95 8.99
N PHE A 490 -8.87 30.30 9.35
CA PHE A 490 -9.50 29.28 8.53
C PHE A 490 -9.82 29.89 7.15
N LEU A 491 -9.19 29.37 6.10
CA LEU A 491 -9.73 29.51 4.76
C LEU A 491 -11.04 28.72 4.74
N SER A 492 -12.16 29.46 4.71
CA SER A 492 -13.46 28.90 4.40
C SER A 492 -13.40 28.34 2.98
N LEU A 493 -13.09 27.05 2.85
CA LEU A 493 -13.48 26.30 1.67
C LEU A 493 -15.00 26.17 1.75
N ARG A 494 -15.70 27.20 1.26
CA ARG A 494 -17.07 27.01 0.78
C ARG A 494 -17.04 25.77 -0.11
N PRO A 495 -18.08 24.93 -0.12
CA PRO A 495 -18.22 23.99 -1.22
C PRO A 495 -18.20 24.87 -2.46
N ALA A 496 -17.12 24.79 -3.24
CA ALA A 496 -17.16 25.28 -4.59
C ALA A 496 -18.40 24.60 -5.15
N SER A 497 -19.37 25.42 -5.60
CA SER A 497 -20.37 24.99 -6.56
C SER A 497 -19.73 23.93 -7.43
N VAL A 498 -20.29 22.71 -7.45
CA VAL A 498 -19.84 21.53 -8.22
C VAL A 498 -18.78 21.99 -9.22
N PRO A 499 -17.48 21.75 -8.99
CA PRO A 499 -16.48 22.28 -9.91
C PRO A 499 -16.94 21.82 -11.29
N ALA A 500 -17.19 22.79 -12.19
CA ALA A 500 -17.35 22.47 -13.59
C ALA A 500 -16.26 21.46 -13.90
N SER A 501 -16.65 20.28 -14.40
CA SER A 501 -15.78 19.12 -14.65
C SER A 501 -14.35 19.60 -14.90
N PRO A 502 -13.34 19.15 -14.14
CA PRO A 502 -12.00 19.73 -14.20
C PRO A 502 -11.62 19.92 -15.65
N GLY A 503 -11.43 21.19 -16.03
CA GLY A 503 -11.26 21.56 -17.43
C GLY A 503 -10.15 20.70 -18.04
N TYR A 504 -10.32 20.33 -19.29
CA TYR A 504 -9.24 19.73 -20.06
C TYR A 504 -9.36 20.15 -21.51
N VAL A 505 -8.22 20.36 -22.15
CA VAL A 505 -8.17 20.62 -23.58
C VAL A 505 -7.68 19.37 -24.30
N THR A 506 -8.06 19.24 -25.56
CA THR A 506 -7.59 18.19 -26.44
C THR A 506 -7.23 18.79 -27.80
N THR A 507 -6.71 17.98 -28.70
CA THR A 507 -6.48 18.38 -30.09
C THR A 507 -7.43 17.63 -31.02
N GLN A 508 -8.00 18.34 -31.99
CA GLN A 508 -8.64 17.71 -33.14
C GLN A 508 -7.61 17.63 -34.25
N PHE A 509 -7.11 16.41 -34.49
CA PHE A 509 -6.12 16.19 -35.55
C PHE A 509 -6.64 16.61 -36.92
N MET A 510 -5.82 17.38 -37.64
CA MET A 510 -6.15 17.84 -38.98
C MET A 510 -6.21 16.65 -39.96
N PRO A 511 -7.27 16.51 -40.77
CA PRO A 511 -7.34 15.42 -41.76
C PRO A 511 -6.16 15.43 -42.72
N GLY A 512 -5.56 14.27 -42.97
CA GLY A 512 -4.40 14.12 -43.84
C GLY A 512 -3.08 14.65 -43.26
N SER A 513 -3.04 15.01 -41.97
CA SER A 513 -1.78 15.38 -41.32
C SER A 513 -0.93 14.15 -40.99
N ARG A 514 0.40 14.31 -41.06
CA ARG A 514 1.38 13.25 -40.78
C ARG A 514 1.93 13.37 -39.36
N THR A 515 2.71 12.38 -38.93
CA THR A 515 3.31 12.27 -37.58
C THR A 515 3.84 13.58 -37.00
N CYS A 516 4.70 14.31 -37.72
CA CYS A 516 5.29 15.55 -37.21
C CYS A 516 4.34 16.74 -37.18
N ASN A 517 3.22 16.70 -37.91
CA ASN A 517 2.12 17.65 -37.71
C ASN A 517 1.35 17.33 -36.43
N HIS A 518 1.22 16.04 -36.08
CA HIS A 518 0.60 15.63 -34.82
C HIS A 518 1.43 16.12 -33.62
N LEU A 519 2.76 16.10 -33.71
CA LEU A 519 3.64 16.64 -32.66
C LEU A 519 3.36 18.11 -32.33
N PHE A 520 3.16 18.97 -33.33
CA PHE A 520 2.75 20.37 -33.10
C PHE A 520 1.39 20.49 -32.42
N GLN A 521 0.42 19.74 -32.91
CA GLN A 521 -0.94 19.70 -32.38
C GLN A 521 -0.97 19.22 -30.91
N ILE A 522 -0.15 18.23 -30.57
CA ILE A 522 0.03 17.72 -29.22
C ILE A 522 0.75 18.76 -28.35
N ALA A 523 1.87 19.31 -28.81
CA ALA A 523 2.67 20.28 -28.06
C ALA A 523 1.88 21.55 -27.73
N ALA A 524 1.10 22.07 -28.69
CA ALA A 524 0.26 23.24 -28.46
C ALA A 524 -0.87 22.98 -27.45
N ALA A 525 -1.53 21.82 -27.56
CA ALA A 525 -2.57 21.42 -26.61
C ALA A 525 -2.01 21.21 -25.20
N TYR A 526 -0.88 20.51 -25.09
CA TYR A 526 -0.22 20.25 -23.82
C TYR A 526 0.30 21.52 -23.17
N ALA A 527 0.99 22.39 -23.93
CA ALA A 527 1.48 23.66 -23.42
C ALA A 527 0.33 24.58 -22.96
N HIS A 528 -0.77 24.64 -23.73
CA HIS A 528 -1.95 25.42 -23.34
C HIS A 528 -2.59 24.85 -22.06
N ALA A 529 -2.67 23.53 -21.94
CA ALA A 529 -3.17 22.87 -20.73
C ALA A 529 -2.32 23.21 -19.50
N LEU A 530 -0.99 23.13 -19.64
CA LEU A 530 -0.03 23.47 -18.59
C LEU A 530 -0.19 24.92 -18.12
N ARG A 531 -0.30 25.89 -19.04
CA ARG A 531 -0.50 27.32 -18.69
C ARG A 531 -1.76 27.56 -17.87
N LEU A 532 -2.82 26.82 -18.17
CA LEU A 532 -4.13 27.04 -17.55
C LEU A 532 -4.36 26.19 -16.28
N GLY A 533 -3.45 25.27 -15.97
CA GLY A 533 -3.63 24.29 -14.89
C GLY A 533 -4.82 23.36 -15.13
N VAL A 534 -5.04 22.95 -16.39
CA VAL A 534 -6.11 22.05 -16.83
C VAL A 534 -5.52 20.75 -17.39
N GLY A 535 -6.33 19.70 -17.54
CA GLY A 535 -5.86 18.45 -18.14
C GLY A 535 -5.57 18.59 -19.65
N CYS A 536 -4.70 17.74 -20.18
CA CYS A 536 -4.54 17.53 -21.62
C CYS A 536 -4.94 16.09 -21.97
N ARG A 537 -5.78 15.89 -22.98
CA ARG A 537 -6.08 14.56 -23.53
C ARG A 537 -5.72 14.51 -25.00
N ILE A 538 -5.17 13.41 -25.47
CA ILE A 538 -4.80 13.26 -26.88
C ILE A 538 -5.50 12.03 -27.46
N PRO A 539 -6.16 12.13 -28.63
CA PRO A 539 -6.82 10.99 -29.24
C PRO A 539 -5.79 10.11 -29.95
N TRP A 540 -4.98 9.37 -29.17
CA TRP A 540 -3.83 8.60 -29.66
C TRP A 540 -4.20 7.51 -30.66
N ARG A 541 -5.44 7.02 -30.64
CA ARG A 541 -5.96 6.00 -31.58
C ARG A 541 -6.69 6.59 -32.78
N TYR A 542 -6.46 7.87 -33.08
CA TYR A 542 -7.08 8.55 -34.23
C TYR A 542 -6.65 7.94 -35.57
N SER A 543 -5.36 7.61 -35.73
CA SER A 543 -4.81 6.95 -36.91
C SER A 543 -3.70 5.96 -36.52
N SER A 544 -3.21 5.17 -37.49
CA SER A 544 -2.05 4.28 -37.30
C SER A 544 -0.82 5.06 -36.85
N GLU A 545 -0.57 6.23 -37.42
CA GLU A 545 0.59 7.06 -37.11
C GLU A 545 0.54 7.62 -35.68
N THR A 546 -0.65 8.03 -35.20
CA THR A 546 -0.78 8.50 -33.81
C THR A 546 -0.64 7.36 -32.81
N TRP A 547 -1.07 6.15 -33.19
CA TRP A 547 -0.94 4.96 -32.36
C TRP A 547 0.51 4.47 -32.27
N GLU A 548 1.22 4.45 -33.40
CA GLU A 548 2.65 4.14 -33.46
C GLU A 548 3.45 5.15 -32.66
N LEU A 549 3.16 6.45 -32.81
CA LEU A 549 3.78 7.50 -32.00
C LEU A 549 3.53 7.29 -30.50
N MET A 550 2.29 6.99 -30.08
CA MET A 550 1.99 6.71 -28.68
C MET A 550 2.81 5.53 -28.15
N THR A 551 2.92 4.47 -28.95
CA THR A 551 3.68 3.25 -28.63
C THR A 551 5.17 3.55 -28.49
N TYR A 552 5.71 4.38 -29.39
CA TYR A 552 7.12 4.78 -29.38
C TYR A 552 7.46 5.67 -28.17
N LEU A 553 6.57 6.58 -27.81
CA LEU A 553 6.74 7.47 -26.66
C LEU A 553 6.59 6.75 -25.32
N GLY A 554 5.87 5.62 -25.27
CA GLY A 554 5.75 4.78 -24.07
C GLY A 554 5.18 5.52 -22.86
N GLU A 555 5.88 5.46 -21.72
CA GLU A 555 5.44 6.11 -20.47
C GLU A 555 5.32 7.65 -20.57
N ALA A 556 6.03 8.29 -21.50
CA ALA A 556 5.98 9.74 -21.67
C ALA A 556 4.56 10.24 -22.03
N CYS A 557 3.76 9.39 -22.71
CA CYS A 557 2.37 9.68 -23.04
C CYS A 557 1.45 9.81 -21.81
N SER A 558 1.87 9.35 -20.62
CA SER A 558 1.05 9.45 -19.39
C SER A 558 0.72 10.89 -18.99
N LEU A 559 1.52 11.86 -19.42
CA LEU A 559 1.27 13.31 -19.26
C LEU A 559 0.06 13.80 -20.06
N CYS A 560 -0.31 13.07 -21.11
CA CYS A 560 -1.35 13.38 -22.06
C CYS A 560 -2.19 12.12 -22.32
N PRO A 561 -3.04 11.66 -21.37
CA PRO A 561 -3.76 10.41 -21.50
C PRO A 561 -4.66 10.34 -22.74
N ASP A 562 -4.92 9.12 -23.18
CA ASP A 562 -5.78 8.83 -24.32
C ASP A 562 -7.20 9.35 -24.12
N GLY A 563 -7.72 10.10 -25.09
CA GLY A 563 -9.08 10.66 -25.04
C GLY A 563 -9.25 11.91 -25.90
N GLY A 564 -10.48 12.45 -25.91
CA GLY A 564 -10.79 13.69 -26.64
C GLY A 564 -11.39 13.50 -28.04
N TYR A 565 -11.63 12.25 -28.45
CA TYR A 565 -12.10 11.87 -29.78
C TYR A 565 -13.32 12.64 -30.32
N ASN A 566 -14.28 12.93 -29.43
CA ASN A 566 -15.58 13.52 -29.79
C ASN A 566 -15.81 14.89 -29.16
N ASP A 567 -14.76 15.52 -28.62
CA ASP A 567 -14.93 16.81 -27.97
C ASP A 567 -15.20 17.93 -28.99
N PRO A 568 -16.08 18.89 -28.63
CA PRO A 568 -16.40 19.99 -29.52
C PRO A 568 -15.17 20.87 -29.75
N VAL A 569 -14.99 21.35 -30.98
CA VAL A 569 -13.93 22.30 -31.30
C VAL A 569 -14.23 23.64 -30.64
N THR A 570 -13.41 24.04 -29.67
CA THR A 570 -13.56 25.27 -28.90
C THR A 570 -12.58 26.37 -29.31
N TYR A 571 -11.53 26.01 -30.06
CA TYR A 571 -10.63 26.96 -30.71
C TYR A 571 -10.25 26.46 -32.09
N ARG A 572 -10.23 27.38 -33.06
CA ARG A 572 -9.74 27.14 -34.42
C ARG A 572 -8.59 28.10 -34.67
N GLU A 573 -7.44 27.55 -35.04
CA GLU A 573 -6.29 28.33 -35.43
C GLU A 573 -6.64 29.20 -36.66
N PRO A 574 -6.46 30.54 -36.60
CA PRO A 574 -6.84 31.43 -37.69
C PRO A 574 -5.93 31.37 -38.93
N GLY A 575 -4.65 31.03 -38.75
CA GLY A 575 -3.61 31.10 -39.78
C GLY A 575 -2.34 30.35 -39.36
N PHE A 576 -1.29 30.40 -40.18
CA PHE A 576 -0.03 29.70 -39.89
C PHE A 576 0.86 30.47 -38.89
N SER A 577 0.74 31.80 -38.84
CA SER A 577 1.44 32.58 -37.81
C SER A 577 0.82 32.39 -36.44
N TYR A 578 1.61 32.68 -35.41
CA TYR A 578 1.21 32.47 -34.03
C TYR A 578 0.03 33.37 -33.64
N HIS A 579 -1.07 32.73 -33.20
CA HIS A 579 -2.20 33.41 -32.60
C HIS A 579 -2.43 32.83 -31.20
N PRO A 580 -2.33 33.64 -30.13
CA PRO A 580 -2.46 33.13 -28.77
C PRO A 580 -3.84 32.48 -28.57
N ILE A 581 -3.84 31.27 -28.01
CA ILE A 581 -5.07 30.56 -27.66
C ILE A 581 -5.68 31.27 -26.45
N PRO A 582 -6.95 31.74 -26.51
CA PRO A 582 -7.54 32.49 -25.41
C PRO A 582 -7.59 31.68 -24.11
N GLU A 583 -7.28 32.31 -22.98
CA GLU A 583 -7.32 31.66 -21.65
C GLU A 583 -8.72 31.16 -21.25
N THR A 584 -9.77 31.67 -21.90
CA THR A 584 -11.15 31.20 -21.76
C THR A 584 -11.36 29.79 -22.31
N VAL A 585 -10.47 29.30 -23.19
CA VAL A 585 -10.53 27.96 -23.75
C VAL A 585 -9.96 26.96 -22.74
N ARG A 586 -10.80 26.57 -21.78
CA ARG A 586 -10.46 25.64 -20.69
C ARG A 586 -11.03 24.22 -20.89
N TYR A 587 -11.84 24.03 -21.93
CA TYR A 587 -12.45 22.75 -22.31
C TYR A 587 -12.52 22.60 -23.83
N GLY A 588 -12.49 21.37 -24.35
CA GLY A 588 -12.76 21.04 -25.75
C GLY A 588 -11.51 20.96 -26.64
N ALA A 589 -11.74 20.77 -27.94
CA ALA A 589 -10.71 20.51 -28.91
C ALA A 589 -10.14 21.79 -29.55
N LEU A 590 -8.82 21.87 -29.60
CA LEU A 590 -8.07 22.84 -30.38
C LEU A 590 -7.88 22.27 -31.80
N ARG A 591 -8.28 23.02 -32.82
CA ARG A 591 -8.16 22.59 -34.22
C ARG A 591 -7.24 23.54 -34.99
N GLY A 592 -6.11 23.04 -35.47
CA GLY A 592 -5.09 23.82 -36.16
C GLY A 592 -3.85 22.98 -36.42
N TYR A 593 -2.87 23.53 -37.13
CA TYR A 593 -1.56 22.91 -37.30
C TYR A 593 -0.58 23.33 -36.19
N PHE A 594 -0.73 24.55 -35.64
CA PHE A 594 0.08 25.08 -34.54
C PHE A 594 1.60 25.05 -34.81
N GLN A 595 2.00 25.31 -36.06
CA GLN A 595 3.38 25.21 -36.54
C GLN A 595 4.25 26.41 -36.15
N SER A 596 4.32 26.71 -34.86
CA SER A 596 5.21 27.72 -34.30
C SER A 596 5.66 27.34 -32.91
N GLU A 597 6.96 27.48 -32.62
CA GLU A 597 7.49 27.27 -31.27
C GLU A 597 6.83 28.20 -30.24
N ARG A 598 6.29 29.35 -30.67
CA ARG A 598 5.65 30.32 -29.78
C ARG A 598 4.44 29.74 -29.03
N TYR A 599 3.84 28.66 -29.54
CA TYR A 599 2.77 27.94 -28.86
C TYR A 599 3.23 27.13 -27.64
N PHE A 600 4.54 26.91 -27.44
CA PHE A 600 5.06 26.07 -26.36
C PHE A 600 6.48 26.43 -25.86
N LYS A 601 7.11 27.48 -26.38
CA LYS A 601 8.49 27.89 -26.04
C LYS A 601 8.72 28.18 -24.56
N ASP A 602 7.71 28.69 -23.86
CA ASP A 602 7.72 29.01 -22.44
C ASP A 602 7.74 27.75 -21.55
N VAL A 603 7.36 26.60 -22.11
CA VAL A 603 7.38 25.29 -21.46
C VAL A 603 8.21 24.29 -22.27
N ALA A 604 9.24 24.76 -22.98
CA ALA A 604 10.03 23.96 -23.91
C ALA A 604 10.63 22.70 -23.27
N GLU A 605 11.10 22.79 -22.02
CA GLU A 605 11.62 21.64 -21.27
C GLU A 605 10.57 20.54 -21.07
N GLU A 606 9.31 20.91 -20.83
CA GLU A 606 8.21 19.96 -20.69
C GLU A 606 7.87 19.29 -22.02
N ILE A 607 7.96 20.02 -23.14
CA ILE A 607 7.77 19.44 -24.47
C ILE A 607 8.92 18.48 -24.82
N ARG A 608 10.17 18.85 -24.50
CA ARG A 608 11.34 17.97 -24.68
C ARG A 608 11.24 16.73 -23.82
N SER A 609 10.71 16.85 -22.60
CA SER A 609 10.42 15.72 -21.72
C SER A 609 9.35 14.78 -22.31
N LEU A 610 8.25 15.34 -22.81
CA LEU A 610 7.19 14.57 -23.48
C LEU A 610 7.70 13.81 -24.72
N PHE A 611 8.60 14.41 -25.49
CA PHE A 611 9.17 13.81 -26.70
C PHE A 611 10.57 13.23 -26.52
N ALA A 612 11.01 13.01 -25.28
CA ALA A 612 12.35 12.52 -24.98
C ALA A 612 12.73 11.21 -25.70
N PRO A 613 11.82 10.24 -25.93
CA PRO A 613 12.14 9.04 -26.72
C PRO A 613 12.55 9.33 -28.18
N LEU A 614 12.18 10.48 -28.74
CA LEU A 614 12.59 10.92 -30.07
C LEU A 614 13.94 11.65 -30.06
N ILE A 615 14.59 11.81 -28.90
CA ILE A 615 15.86 12.53 -28.77
C ILE A 615 17.00 11.52 -28.63
N ALA A 616 18.06 11.70 -29.42
CA ALA A 616 19.28 10.92 -29.39
C ALA A 616 20.51 11.79 -29.05
N PRO A 617 21.56 11.22 -28.43
CA PRO A 617 22.80 11.94 -28.16
C PRO A 617 23.48 12.43 -29.44
N VAL A 618 24.11 13.60 -29.38
CA VAL A 618 24.77 14.20 -30.55
C VAL A 618 25.97 13.36 -31.01
N GLN A 619 26.06 13.13 -32.32
CA GLN A 619 27.16 12.48 -33.03
C GLN A 619 28.12 13.55 -33.57
N GLU A 620 29.29 13.68 -32.95
CA GLU A 620 30.31 14.62 -33.41
C GLU A 620 30.83 14.26 -34.81
N GLY A 621 31.05 15.26 -35.66
CA GLY A 621 31.58 15.10 -37.01
C GLY A 621 30.56 14.66 -38.07
N VAL A 622 29.28 14.57 -37.71
CA VAL A 622 28.19 14.14 -38.60
C VAL A 622 27.15 15.26 -38.75
N ALA A 623 26.76 15.55 -40.00
CA ALA A 623 25.67 16.48 -40.29
C ALA A 623 24.50 15.78 -41.00
N GLY A 624 23.28 16.20 -40.68
CA GLY A 624 22.06 15.69 -41.31
C GLY A 624 21.60 16.59 -42.44
N VAL A 625 21.23 16.01 -43.58
CA VAL A 625 20.67 16.72 -44.73
C VAL A 625 19.27 16.19 -44.99
N HIS A 626 18.24 17.00 -44.74
CA HIS A 626 16.85 16.60 -45.00
C HIS A 626 16.35 17.15 -46.34
N ILE A 627 15.86 16.28 -47.21
CA ILE A 627 15.38 16.59 -48.56
C ILE A 627 13.95 16.07 -48.74
N ARG A 628 12.96 16.98 -48.66
CA ARG A 628 11.55 16.70 -48.95
C ARG A 628 11.27 16.87 -50.44
N MET A 629 10.78 15.81 -51.10
CA MET A 629 10.41 15.87 -52.51
C MET A 629 9.07 15.22 -52.82
N GLY A 630 8.72 14.10 -52.18
CA GLY A 630 7.63 13.21 -52.62
C GLY A 630 6.35 13.93 -53.03
N ASP A 631 5.53 14.34 -52.07
CA ASP A 631 4.28 15.07 -52.34
C ASP A 631 4.48 16.54 -52.73
N TYR A 632 5.69 17.08 -52.55
CA TYR A 632 6.02 18.47 -52.91
C TYR A 632 6.20 18.63 -54.42
N LEU A 633 6.69 17.60 -55.11
CA LEU A 633 6.82 17.58 -56.57
C LEU A 633 5.46 17.72 -57.28
N ASP A 634 4.41 17.16 -56.69
CA ASP A 634 3.04 17.27 -57.20
C ASP A 634 2.35 18.59 -56.80
N ARG A 635 2.98 19.40 -55.94
CA ARG A 635 2.43 20.62 -55.32
C ARG A 635 3.42 21.78 -55.34
N THR A 636 4.16 21.91 -56.43
CA THR A 636 5.15 22.99 -56.66
C THR A 636 4.51 24.38 -56.72
N ASP A 637 3.20 24.45 -56.97
CA ASP A 637 2.40 25.67 -56.90
C ASP A 637 2.15 26.16 -55.45
N MET A 638 2.53 25.35 -54.45
CA MET A 638 2.33 25.64 -53.04
C MET A 638 3.63 25.52 -52.21
N TYR A 639 4.53 24.58 -52.53
CA TYR A 639 5.74 24.32 -51.76
C TYR A 639 7.03 24.50 -52.57
N HIS A 640 8.08 24.98 -51.90
CA HIS A 640 9.44 24.95 -52.43
C HIS A 640 10.12 23.60 -52.16
N THR A 641 10.68 23.00 -53.21
CA THR A 641 11.61 21.86 -53.10
C THR A 641 13.05 22.36 -53.04
N PRO A 642 13.94 21.73 -52.25
CA PRO A 642 15.36 22.08 -52.21
C PRO A 642 16.02 21.95 -53.59
N ASP A 643 16.94 22.86 -53.90
CA ASP A 643 17.71 22.87 -55.14
C ASP A 643 19.23 22.74 -54.90
N VAL A 644 19.97 22.51 -55.99
CA VAL A 644 21.43 22.39 -55.95
C VAL A 644 22.10 23.66 -55.40
N PRO A 645 21.73 24.89 -55.81
CA PRO A 645 22.30 26.10 -55.23
C PRO A 645 22.19 26.20 -53.71
N PHE A 646 20.99 25.95 -53.15
CA PHE A 646 20.77 25.97 -51.70
C PHE A 646 21.66 24.94 -50.99
N LEU A 647 21.61 23.68 -51.43
CA LEU A 647 22.40 22.61 -50.83
C LEU A 647 23.89 22.91 -50.91
N ASN A 648 24.37 23.36 -52.06
CA ASN A 648 25.78 23.69 -52.26
C ASN A 648 26.25 24.83 -51.33
N GLU A 649 25.44 25.87 -51.16
CA GLU A 649 25.78 26.97 -50.24
C GLU A 649 25.74 26.53 -48.77
N ALA A 650 24.75 25.72 -48.38
CA ALA A 650 24.64 25.20 -47.01
C ALA A 650 25.82 24.28 -46.67
N LEU A 651 26.15 23.32 -47.54
CA LEU A 651 27.26 22.39 -47.34
C LEU A 651 28.61 23.10 -47.29
N ARG A 652 28.79 24.20 -48.04
CA ARG A 652 30.01 25.02 -47.96
C ARG A 652 30.21 25.62 -46.57
N ARG A 653 29.13 25.93 -45.86
CA ARG A 653 29.15 26.59 -44.54
C ARG A 653 29.22 25.62 -43.35
N LEU A 654 29.11 24.31 -43.59
CA LEU A 654 29.30 23.28 -42.56
C LEU A 654 30.69 23.34 -41.92
N SER A 655 30.81 22.83 -40.69
CA SER A 655 32.02 22.99 -39.89
C SER A 655 33.13 22.14 -40.46
N GLY A 656 34.38 22.58 -40.29
CA GLY A 656 35.54 21.86 -40.84
C GLY A 656 35.76 20.47 -40.24
N ASN A 657 35.16 20.16 -39.08
CA ASN A 657 35.21 18.84 -38.44
C ASN A 657 34.12 17.87 -38.97
N ILE A 658 33.15 18.34 -39.77
CA ILE A 658 32.13 17.48 -40.35
C ILE A 658 32.77 16.67 -41.48
N SER A 659 32.70 15.35 -41.38
CA SER A 659 33.25 14.41 -42.36
C SER A 659 32.19 13.52 -43.01
N LYS A 660 31.02 13.40 -42.38
CA LYS A 660 29.92 12.53 -42.83
C LYS A 660 28.61 13.29 -42.93
N LEU A 661 27.84 12.99 -43.98
CA LEU A 661 26.47 13.43 -44.19
C LEU A 661 25.52 12.25 -44.13
N VAL A 662 24.46 12.38 -43.32
CA VAL A 662 23.31 11.46 -43.36
C VAL A 662 22.16 12.16 -44.05
N VAL A 663 21.66 11.58 -45.14
CA VAL A 663 20.61 12.17 -45.98
C VAL A 663 19.26 11.53 -45.66
N PHE A 664 18.32 12.35 -45.19
CA PHE A 664 16.96 11.96 -44.84
C PHE A 664 16.00 12.44 -45.92
N SER A 665 15.21 11.54 -46.51
CA SER A 665 14.27 11.92 -47.58
C SER A 665 13.06 11.01 -47.65
N ASP A 666 11.92 11.58 -48.03
CA ASP A 666 10.74 10.81 -48.43
C ASP A 666 10.79 10.30 -49.88
N SER A 667 11.90 10.55 -50.58
CA SER A 667 12.18 10.03 -51.92
C SER A 667 13.69 9.77 -52.07
N PRO A 668 14.23 8.70 -51.45
CA PRO A 668 15.67 8.45 -51.34
C PRO A 668 16.40 8.45 -52.68
N GLU A 669 15.81 7.87 -53.72
CA GLU A 669 16.43 7.77 -55.05
C GLU A 669 16.60 9.14 -55.71
N LEU A 670 15.59 10.00 -55.56
CA LEU A 670 15.62 11.37 -56.10
C LEU A 670 16.58 12.25 -55.29
N ALA A 671 16.65 12.06 -53.97
CA ALA A 671 17.57 12.78 -53.09
C ALA A 671 19.02 12.45 -53.41
N ARG A 672 19.33 11.17 -53.60
CA ARG A 672 20.64 10.72 -54.04
C ARG A 672 21.04 11.36 -55.37
N LYS A 673 20.15 11.35 -56.37
CA LYS A 673 20.40 11.98 -57.67
C LYS A 673 20.59 13.50 -57.57
N LEU A 674 19.86 14.18 -56.67
CA LEU A 674 20.04 15.60 -56.41
C LEU A 674 21.42 15.88 -55.79
N MET A 675 21.82 15.07 -54.79
CA MET A 675 23.11 15.18 -54.11
C MET A 675 24.31 14.92 -55.03
N GLU A 676 24.19 14.02 -56.00
CA GLU A 676 25.19 13.82 -57.07
C GLU A 676 25.48 15.11 -57.86
N GLY A 677 24.49 16.01 -57.96
CA GLY A 677 24.60 17.30 -58.63
C GLY A 677 25.15 18.43 -57.76
N VAL A 678 25.45 18.20 -56.48
CA VAL A 678 25.93 19.21 -55.53
C VAL A 678 27.45 19.16 -55.40
N PRO A 679 28.21 20.14 -55.93
CA PRO A 679 29.67 20.10 -55.93
C PRO A 679 30.31 19.96 -54.55
N GLU A 680 29.81 20.67 -53.54
CA GLU A 680 30.37 20.61 -52.18
C GLU A 680 30.13 19.27 -51.48
N ALA A 681 29.19 18.45 -51.96
CA ALA A 681 28.88 17.16 -51.36
C ALA A 681 30.03 16.14 -51.47
N THR A 682 30.93 16.28 -52.46
CA THR A 682 32.07 15.37 -52.65
C THR A 682 33.11 15.43 -51.53
N ARG A 683 33.00 16.41 -50.62
CA ARG A 683 33.87 16.58 -49.45
C ARG A 683 33.54 15.61 -48.31
N PHE A 684 32.39 14.95 -48.37
CA PHE A 684 31.84 14.19 -47.26
C PHE A 684 31.55 12.74 -47.66
N GLU A 685 31.61 11.84 -46.68
CA GLU A 685 30.99 10.52 -46.82
C GLU A 685 29.47 10.68 -46.76
N ILE A 686 28.76 10.27 -47.81
CA ILE A 686 27.30 10.40 -47.89
C ILE A 686 26.66 9.04 -47.61
N VAL A 687 25.77 9.01 -46.61
CA VAL A 687 24.95 7.85 -46.25
C VAL A 687 23.48 8.23 -46.37
N MET A 688 22.69 7.37 -47.00
CA MET A 688 21.24 7.53 -47.03
C MET A 688 20.64 6.92 -45.77
N ASP A 689 19.70 7.61 -45.16
CA ASP A 689 18.90 7.05 -44.07
C ASP A 689 17.92 5.99 -44.61
N GLU A 690 17.81 4.87 -43.90
CA GLU A 690 16.95 3.72 -44.24
C GLU A 690 15.92 3.42 -43.13
N HIS A 691 15.86 4.26 -42.10
CA HIS A 691 14.96 4.06 -40.97
C HIS A 691 13.51 4.42 -41.33
N GLU A 692 12.58 3.81 -40.59
CA GLU A 692 11.18 4.23 -40.59
C GLU A 692 11.03 5.61 -39.91
N THR A 693 9.91 6.30 -40.17
CA THR A 693 9.72 7.74 -39.84
C THR A 693 10.14 8.14 -38.42
N LEU A 694 9.79 7.37 -37.39
CA LEU A 694 10.10 7.74 -35.99
C LEU A 694 11.58 7.56 -35.64
N ASP A 695 12.18 6.47 -36.11
CA ASP A 695 13.61 6.20 -35.91
C ASP A 695 14.47 7.15 -36.76
N ALA A 696 14.03 7.48 -37.98
CA ALA A 696 14.64 8.51 -38.82
C ALA A 696 14.60 9.89 -38.13
N LEU A 697 13.47 10.24 -37.49
CA LEU A 697 13.36 11.49 -36.73
C LEU A 697 14.33 11.48 -35.55
N ARG A 698 14.39 10.37 -34.81
CA ARG A 698 15.32 10.19 -33.69
C ARG A 698 16.78 10.32 -34.14
N GLU A 699 17.16 9.67 -35.23
CA GLU A 699 18.49 9.77 -35.81
C GLU A 699 18.80 11.21 -36.25
N LEU A 700 17.85 11.93 -36.86
CA LEU A 700 18.03 13.32 -37.25
C LEU A 700 18.36 14.24 -36.04
N THR A 701 17.77 13.99 -34.87
CA THR A 701 18.09 14.77 -33.64
C THR A 701 19.52 14.58 -33.15
N SER A 702 20.18 13.48 -33.52
CA SER A 702 21.56 13.17 -33.12
C SER A 702 22.61 13.90 -33.95
N MET A 703 22.23 14.60 -35.02
CA MET A 703 23.21 15.23 -35.90
C MET A 703 23.84 16.48 -35.25
N GLN A 704 25.14 16.72 -35.44
CA GLN A 704 25.84 17.90 -34.91
C GLN A 704 25.37 19.20 -35.59
N GLU A 705 25.19 19.16 -36.91
CA GLU A 705 24.71 20.26 -37.73
C GLU A 705 23.63 19.76 -38.70
N LEU A 706 22.70 20.64 -39.09
CA LEU A 706 21.58 20.26 -39.94
C LEU A 706 21.44 21.20 -41.15
N VAL A 707 21.15 20.61 -42.31
CA VAL A 707 20.71 21.30 -43.52
C VAL A 707 19.32 20.80 -43.88
N LEU A 708 18.33 21.66 -43.77
CA LEU A 708 16.92 21.25 -43.78
C LEU A 708 16.16 21.89 -44.92
N SER A 709 15.47 21.05 -45.69
CA SER A 709 14.30 21.48 -46.46
C SER A 709 13.09 21.71 -45.55
N CYS A 710 12.19 22.56 -46.02
CA CYS A 710 11.00 22.98 -45.31
C CYS A 710 10.00 21.81 -45.13
N SER A 711 9.87 21.31 -43.91
CA SER A 711 8.96 20.22 -43.53
C SER A 711 8.77 20.20 -42.02
N SER A 712 7.61 19.77 -41.53
CA SER A 712 7.40 19.55 -40.09
C SER A 712 8.36 18.49 -39.54
N PHE A 713 8.77 17.50 -40.36
CA PHE A 713 9.70 16.45 -39.95
C PHE A 713 11.08 17.02 -39.59
N SER A 714 11.67 17.76 -40.52
CA SER A 714 12.97 18.41 -40.29
C SER A 714 12.89 19.47 -39.20
N TRP A 715 11.77 20.18 -39.12
CA TRP A 715 11.54 21.16 -38.06
C TRP A 715 11.65 20.52 -36.67
N TRP A 716 10.96 19.39 -36.44
CA TRP A 716 11.03 18.68 -35.16
C TRP A 716 12.41 18.08 -34.90
N GLY A 717 13.09 17.59 -35.94
CA GLY A 717 14.47 17.12 -35.82
C GLY A 717 15.43 18.19 -35.27
N ALA A 718 15.36 19.41 -35.83
CA ALA A 718 16.17 20.53 -35.35
C ALA A 718 15.69 21.13 -34.03
N TRP A 719 14.38 21.14 -33.77
CA TRP A 719 13.87 21.72 -32.54
C TRP A 719 14.15 20.82 -31.34
N LEU A 720 14.04 19.48 -31.49
CA LEU A 720 14.31 18.51 -30.43
C LEU A 720 15.78 18.21 -30.21
N GLY A 721 16.60 18.29 -31.25
CA GLY A 721 18.04 18.13 -31.14
C GLY A 721 18.73 19.33 -30.48
N ASP A 722 20.01 19.15 -30.19
CA ASP A 722 20.90 20.19 -29.64
C ASP A 722 21.97 20.56 -30.68
N GLN A 723 21.52 20.91 -31.88
CA GLN A 723 22.40 21.21 -33.00
C GLN A 723 23.17 22.52 -32.79
N GLN A 724 24.44 22.51 -33.17
CA GLN A 724 25.26 23.74 -33.17
C GLN A 724 24.78 24.73 -34.22
N ARG A 725 24.43 24.23 -35.42
CA ARG A 725 24.00 25.05 -36.55
C ARG A 725 22.92 24.34 -37.36
N VAL A 726 21.88 25.09 -37.71
CA VAL A 726 20.75 24.63 -38.52
C VAL A 726 20.57 25.59 -39.68
N PHE A 727 20.72 25.09 -40.90
CA PHE A 727 20.53 25.82 -42.15
C PHE A 727 19.17 25.45 -42.75
N ILE A 728 18.39 26.45 -43.14
CA ILE A 728 17.05 26.28 -43.71
C ILE A 728 16.93 27.08 -45.01
N GLN A 729 16.06 26.63 -45.91
CA GLN A 729 15.70 27.40 -47.10
C GLN A 729 14.98 28.69 -46.71
N LYS A 730 15.21 29.76 -47.48
CA LYS A 730 14.58 31.06 -47.24
C LYS A 730 13.05 31.06 -47.31
N GLN A 731 12.45 30.21 -48.14
CA GLN A 731 11.00 30.18 -48.39
C GLN A 731 10.46 28.75 -48.22
N TRP A 732 9.36 28.60 -47.47
CA TRP A 732 8.62 27.34 -47.39
C TRP A 732 7.59 27.28 -48.51
N PHE A 733 6.79 28.35 -48.67
CA PHE A 733 5.68 28.39 -49.61
C PHE A 733 5.98 29.22 -50.86
N THR A 734 5.42 28.80 -52.01
CA THR A 734 5.49 29.55 -53.27
C THR A 734 4.39 30.62 -53.32
N GLY A 735 4.51 31.65 -52.48
CA GLY A 735 3.76 32.92 -52.54
C GLY A 735 2.24 32.89 -52.28
N LYS A 736 1.60 31.72 -52.23
CA LYS A 736 0.15 31.60 -51.93
C LYS A 736 -0.19 31.69 -50.43
N ILE A 737 0.79 31.43 -49.57
CA ILE A 737 0.68 31.54 -48.11
C ILE A 737 1.70 32.61 -47.70
N GLU A 738 1.21 33.81 -47.38
CA GLU A 738 2.05 34.95 -46.96
C GLU A 738 2.28 34.98 -45.44
N ASP A 739 1.57 34.13 -44.68
CA ASP A 739 1.50 34.09 -43.22
C ASP A 739 2.46 33.05 -42.59
N GLU A 740 3.75 33.07 -42.95
CA GLU A 740 4.74 32.04 -42.52
C GLU A 740 5.81 32.56 -41.53
N GLN A 741 5.61 33.76 -40.98
CA GLN A 741 6.68 34.52 -40.29
C GLN A 741 7.14 33.86 -38.98
N ASP A 742 6.26 33.14 -38.28
CA ASP A 742 6.52 32.51 -36.98
C ASP A 742 6.89 31.02 -37.08
N ILE A 743 7.04 30.47 -38.29
CA ILE A 743 7.30 29.05 -38.49
C ILE A 743 8.74 28.68 -38.14
N PHE A 744 9.71 29.50 -38.56
CA PHE A 744 11.13 29.20 -38.33
C PHE A 744 11.62 29.81 -37.02
N CYS A 745 12.39 29.03 -36.26
CA CYS A 745 13.02 29.51 -35.04
C CYS A 745 14.04 30.62 -35.37
N PRO A 746 14.09 31.73 -34.62
CA PRO A 746 14.95 32.88 -34.92
C PRO A 746 16.45 32.57 -35.02
N GLN A 747 16.91 31.52 -34.35
CA GLN A 747 18.31 31.06 -34.32
C GLN A 747 18.74 30.29 -35.57
N TRP A 748 17.82 29.87 -36.43
CA TRP A 748 18.15 29.11 -37.64
C TRP A 748 18.63 30.02 -38.78
N ILE A 749 19.63 29.54 -39.53
CA ILE A 749 20.30 30.29 -40.58
C ILE A 749 19.53 30.11 -41.89
N LYS A 750 18.83 31.16 -42.32
CA LYS A 750 18.13 31.22 -43.62
C LYS A 750 19.12 31.49 -44.75
N LEU A 751 19.13 30.62 -45.76
CA LEU A 751 19.94 30.76 -46.98
C LEU A 751 19.08 31.01 -48.21
#